data_AF-T1K9N3-F1
#
_entry.id   AF-T1K9N3-F1
#
_cell.length_a   1.000
_cell.length_b   1.000
_cell.length_c   1.000
_cell.angle_alpha   90.00
_cell.angle_beta   90.00
_cell.angle_gamma   90.00
#
_symmetry.space_group_name_H-M   'P 1'
#
loop_
_entity.id
_entity.type
_entity.pdbx_description
1 polymer ?
#
loop_
_entity_poly.entity_id
_entity_poly.type
_entity_poly.pdbx_seq_one_letter_code
_entity_poly.pdbx_strand_id
1 'polypeptide(L)'
;MTRYSINAVYRRDNPSITKGRFREFYQCDFDIAGKFEPIEPDSRCLKVLCEVLNELDLKSFIIKVNHRLLLNGMFAVAGVPEEKFKTICSSIDKLGKLTWEEIKQEMCKDKGLAESVADQIGEMIKYHGSIEMLNELLSSDLGKNVNAKKGLEELKILYNLCKNSGIEGKIEFDLSLARGLDYYTGVIYEAVLQDDGLEVGSIAAGGRYDGLVGLLSADKHDVPCVGVSVGIERILAIIEKRFSVEPSMEVECFVISIGKGMVEERLKIIRELDDAQISVDHLDKANPKLLPQIQAAEEKNIPYIVMLGENELKDGIVKIRDVKTRAETPIERAKLVEELKKMLIEKKSDLTGDSSKGESNKITSTNDAIDKIMGGDAIDDEKSNQLLGLYTPKGMQDYDPERMLDREEIFNTIENTFKRSGAQPLDTPICELKETLQGKYGPEEEKLIFHLADQGGEILSLRYDLTVPFARFLTMFKMHSMKRYHIGKVYRIDNPDCTKGTFREFYQCDFDIAGQSDSMIADSRCIRVLYKCLKDAGLQSFIIKVNMVPILEGVFTLAGAPEKSFKTLFIAMDKLKKTSWDEIKQNLLKETGLTEVIVDKIRDLIQHRGSEDKLDELLAGELGKIKSSQEALESLKTLFKYCQALGIDKDSIEFDLSLSRGLDYYTGLIFEASLKDPVDHGFGSVAGGGRYDGLVTLLAGKKHKVPAVGFSIGSDRLLTIKDFQKSIQVKE
;
A
#
# COMPACT_ATOMS: atom_id res chain seq x y z
N MET A 1 -2.32 25.47 -6.24
CA MET A 1 -2.40 24.12 -5.64
C MET A 1 -1.10 23.83 -4.89
N THR A 2 -1.19 23.31 -3.68
CA THR A 2 -0.05 22.76 -2.94
C THR A 2 -0.38 21.31 -2.61
N ARG A 3 0.50 20.37 -2.94
CA ARG A 3 0.23 18.94 -2.76
C ARG A 3 1.48 18.18 -2.36
N TYR A 4 1.30 17.05 -1.69
CA TYR A 4 2.35 16.05 -1.53
C TYR A 4 1.93 14.73 -2.20
N SER A 5 2.90 13.86 -2.47
CA SER A 5 2.69 12.52 -2.99
C SER A 5 3.81 11.61 -2.50
N ILE A 6 3.47 10.51 -1.83
CA ILE A 6 4.42 9.48 -1.41
C ILE A 6 4.07 8.21 -2.16
N ASN A 7 4.87 7.89 -3.18
CA ASN A 7 4.59 6.76 -4.06
C ASN A 7 5.87 6.12 -4.59
N ALA A 8 5.79 4.83 -4.90
CA ALA A 8 6.86 4.12 -5.60
C ALA A 8 6.98 4.60 -7.05
N VAL A 9 8.23 4.72 -7.52
CA VAL A 9 8.57 5.00 -8.91
C VAL A 9 9.46 3.91 -9.47
N TYR A 10 9.49 3.80 -10.80
CA TYR A 10 10.17 2.71 -11.51
C TYR A 10 11.21 3.26 -12.46
N ARG A 11 12.47 2.87 -12.28
CA ARG A 11 13.58 3.21 -13.16
C ARG A 11 14.33 1.96 -13.57
N ARG A 12 14.54 1.77 -14.87
CA ARG A 12 15.34 0.66 -15.42
C ARG A 12 16.84 0.96 -15.32
N ASP A 13 17.27 1.38 -14.15
CA ASP A 13 18.67 1.64 -13.85
C ASP A 13 19.40 0.33 -13.52
N ASN A 14 20.73 0.37 -13.54
CA ASN A 14 21.56 -0.70 -12.99
C ASN A 14 21.53 -0.59 -11.45
N PRO A 15 20.91 -1.54 -10.74
CA PRO A 15 20.74 -1.44 -9.29
C PRO A 15 22.08 -1.58 -8.56
N SER A 16 22.17 -0.95 -7.39
CA SER A 16 23.27 -1.10 -6.44
C SER A 16 22.65 -1.30 -5.06
N ILE A 17 22.33 -2.56 -4.74
CA ILE A 17 21.57 -2.95 -3.53
C ILE A 17 22.28 -2.46 -2.27
N THR A 18 23.61 -2.61 -2.20
CA THR A 18 24.43 -2.16 -1.06
C THR A 18 24.43 -0.65 -0.85
N LYS A 19 24.03 0.13 -1.86
CA LYS A 19 23.91 1.59 -1.82
C LYS A 19 22.45 2.06 -1.81
N GLY A 20 21.47 1.17 -1.61
CA GLY A 20 20.04 1.50 -1.58
C GLY A 20 19.47 1.92 -2.93
N ARG A 21 20.10 1.52 -4.05
CA ARG A 21 19.59 1.82 -5.40
C ARG A 21 18.86 0.62 -5.97
N PHE A 22 17.55 0.75 -6.06
CA PHE A 22 16.63 -0.25 -6.57
C PHE A 22 16.00 0.23 -7.89
N ARG A 23 15.33 -0.68 -8.60
CA ARG A 23 14.52 -0.34 -9.78
C ARG A 23 13.15 0.20 -9.40
N GLU A 24 12.66 -0.19 -8.23
CA GLU A 24 11.43 0.29 -7.59
C GLU A 24 11.84 0.91 -6.25
N PHE A 25 11.43 2.14 -6.00
CA PHE A 25 11.74 2.87 -4.76
C PHE A 25 10.76 4.01 -4.53
N TYR A 26 10.57 4.41 -3.28
CA TYR A 26 9.67 5.52 -2.94
C TYR A 26 10.31 6.89 -3.18
N GLN A 27 9.49 7.80 -3.73
CA GLN A 27 9.73 9.23 -3.72
C GLN A 27 8.64 9.91 -2.86
N CYS A 28 9.08 10.83 -2.00
CA CYS A 28 8.19 11.71 -1.23
C CYS A 28 8.27 13.12 -1.80
N ASP A 29 7.31 13.44 -2.66
CA ASP A 29 7.27 14.67 -3.43
C ASP A 29 6.37 15.70 -2.73
N PHE A 30 6.80 16.95 -2.71
CA PHE A 30 6.02 18.12 -2.30
C PHE A 30 6.14 19.19 -3.37
N ASP A 31 5.00 19.67 -3.87
CA ASP A 31 4.96 20.61 -4.99
C ASP A 31 3.95 21.73 -4.78
N ILE A 32 4.33 22.91 -5.27
CA ILE A 32 3.51 24.12 -5.31
C ILE A 32 3.35 24.51 -6.77
N ALA A 33 2.11 24.54 -7.25
CA ALA A 33 1.72 24.89 -8.61
C ALA A 33 0.78 26.10 -8.62
N GLY A 34 1.07 27.11 -9.44
CA GLY A 34 0.27 28.32 -9.56
C GLY A 34 1.12 29.58 -9.79
N LYS A 35 0.44 30.71 -9.98
CA LYS A 35 1.10 32.02 -10.11
C LYS A 35 1.32 32.62 -8.72
N PHE A 36 2.58 32.88 -8.39
CA PHE A 36 3.01 33.46 -7.12
C PHE A 36 4.06 34.54 -7.39
N GLU A 37 4.40 35.30 -6.36
CA GLU A 37 5.60 36.14 -6.39
C GLU A 37 6.84 35.28 -6.66
N PRO A 38 7.79 35.74 -7.49
CA PRO A 38 9.00 34.98 -7.77
C PRO A 38 9.73 34.57 -6.48
N ILE A 39 10.26 33.34 -6.46
CA ILE A 39 11.16 32.80 -5.42
C ILE A 39 10.51 32.45 -4.07
N GLU A 40 9.35 33.03 -3.71
CA GLU A 40 8.68 32.70 -2.43
C GLU A 40 8.35 31.20 -2.30
N PRO A 41 7.69 30.54 -3.27
CA PRO A 41 7.42 29.12 -3.19
C PRO A 41 8.69 28.25 -3.14
N ASP A 42 9.77 28.68 -3.80
CA ASP A 42 11.06 27.98 -3.81
C ASP A 42 11.65 27.94 -2.40
N SER A 43 11.60 29.07 -1.68
CA SER A 43 12.04 29.15 -0.28
C SER A 43 11.22 28.25 0.65
N ARG A 44 9.91 28.12 0.40
CA ARG A 44 9.02 27.25 1.16
C ARG A 44 9.34 25.78 0.94
N CYS A 45 9.64 25.35 -0.28
CA CYS A 45 10.09 23.97 -0.55
C CYS A 45 11.38 23.65 0.20
N LEU A 46 12.35 24.58 0.25
CA LEU A 46 13.58 24.41 1.03
C LEU A 46 13.31 24.33 2.54
N LYS A 47 12.36 25.13 3.05
CA LYS A 47 11.96 25.08 4.45
C LYS A 47 11.33 23.74 4.83
N VAL A 48 10.38 23.25 4.03
CA VAL A 48 9.75 21.93 4.23
C VAL A 48 10.80 20.83 4.21
N LEU A 49 11.73 20.87 3.25
CA LEU A 49 12.83 19.90 3.19
C LEU A 49 13.70 19.93 4.46
N CYS A 50 14.06 21.12 4.95
CA CYS A 50 14.80 21.27 6.20
C CYS A 50 14.04 20.69 7.40
N GLU A 51 12.73 20.94 7.50
CA GLU A 51 11.88 20.41 8.58
C GLU A 51 11.84 18.88 8.55
N VAL A 52 11.54 18.29 7.39
CA VAL A 52 11.51 16.83 7.20
C VAL A 52 12.84 16.17 7.60
N LEU A 53 13.97 16.70 7.13
CA LEU A 53 15.28 16.12 7.46
C LEU A 53 15.62 16.26 8.96
N ASN A 54 15.19 17.33 9.62
CA ASN A 54 15.38 17.50 11.06
C ASN A 54 14.48 16.57 11.89
N GLU A 55 13.22 16.37 11.48
CA GLU A 55 12.27 15.46 12.13
C GLU A 55 12.70 13.99 12.02
N LEU A 56 13.39 13.63 10.93
CA LEU A 56 14.02 12.32 10.76
C LEU A 56 15.37 12.17 11.49
N ASP A 57 15.73 13.13 12.34
CA ASP A 57 17.00 13.20 13.10
C ASP A 57 18.28 13.15 12.22
N LEU A 58 18.18 13.61 10.97
CA LEU A 58 19.29 13.73 10.03
C LEU A 58 19.92 15.12 10.10
N LYS A 59 20.27 15.61 11.30
CA LYS A 59 20.62 17.03 11.52
C LYS A 59 21.90 17.51 10.83
N SER A 60 22.83 16.63 10.46
CA SER A 60 24.07 16.99 9.75
C SER A 60 23.91 16.88 8.22
N PHE A 61 23.34 17.94 7.63
CA PHE A 61 23.12 18.08 6.20
C PHE A 61 23.30 19.52 5.72
N ILE A 62 23.54 19.66 4.42
CA ILE A 62 23.55 20.92 3.66
C ILE A 62 22.66 20.75 2.43
N ILE A 63 21.95 21.82 2.07
CA ILE A 63 21.21 21.95 0.82
C ILE A 63 22.02 22.83 -0.12
N LYS A 64 22.56 22.20 -1.16
CA LYS A 64 23.21 22.88 -2.28
C LYS A 64 22.16 23.51 -3.17
N VAL A 65 22.37 24.74 -3.59
CA VAL A 65 21.43 25.50 -4.43
C VAL A 65 22.16 26.14 -5.61
N ASN A 66 21.50 26.11 -6.77
CA ASN A 66 21.95 26.79 -7.98
C ASN A 66 20.72 27.27 -8.79
N HIS A 67 20.96 27.88 -9.95
CA HIS A 67 19.90 28.40 -10.82
C HIS A 67 20.13 28.03 -12.28
N ARG A 68 19.08 27.61 -13.00
CA ARG A 68 19.19 27.23 -14.41
C ARG A 68 19.66 28.38 -15.30
N LEU A 69 19.16 29.60 -15.08
CA LEU A 69 19.62 30.78 -15.80
C LEU A 69 21.10 31.10 -15.54
N LEU A 70 21.62 30.74 -14.35
CA LEU A 70 23.02 30.93 -14.01
C LEU A 70 23.91 29.95 -14.78
N LEU A 71 23.50 28.68 -14.90
CA LEU A 71 24.16 27.70 -15.78
C LEU A 71 24.14 28.15 -17.25
N ASN A 72 23.01 28.69 -17.73
CA ASN A 72 22.90 29.25 -19.09
C ASN A 72 23.92 30.36 -19.32
N GLY A 73 24.00 31.32 -18.38
CA GLY A 73 24.94 32.43 -18.49
C GLY A 73 26.40 31.99 -18.35
N MET A 74 26.69 31.02 -17.46
CA MET A 74 28.03 30.45 -17.28
C MET A 74 28.54 29.83 -18.59
N PHE A 75 27.72 29.00 -19.23
CA PHE A 75 28.05 28.37 -20.50
C PHE A 75 28.21 29.37 -21.65
N ALA A 76 27.34 30.39 -21.70
CA ALA A 76 27.46 31.45 -22.69
C ALA A 76 28.78 32.23 -22.53
N VAL A 77 29.17 32.56 -21.29
CA VAL A 77 30.44 33.25 -20.98
C VAL A 77 31.65 32.35 -21.26
N ALA A 78 31.53 31.04 -21.03
CA ALA A 78 32.56 30.06 -21.35
C ALA A 78 32.73 29.81 -22.85
N GLY A 79 31.77 30.19 -23.69
CA GLY A 79 31.78 29.93 -25.13
C GLY A 79 31.23 28.56 -25.53
N VAL A 80 30.36 27.97 -24.71
CA VAL A 80 29.64 26.74 -25.05
C VAL A 80 28.54 27.06 -26.08
N PRO A 81 28.48 26.33 -27.21
CA PRO A 81 27.40 26.48 -28.17
C PRO A 81 26.03 26.14 -27.56
N GLU A 82 24.99 26.88 -27.92
CA GLU A 82 23.64 26.73 -27.35
C GLU A 82 23.08 25.32 -27.53
N GLU A 83 23.34 24.69 -28.68
CA GLU A 83 22.92 23.33 -29.00
C GLU A 83 23.59 22.26 -28.12
N LYS A 84 24.72 22.59 -27.48
CA LYS A 84 25.45 21.69 -26.56
C LYS A 84 25.07 21.90 -25.09
N PHE A 85 24.20 22.86 -24.78
CA PHE A 85 23.84 23.20 -23.41
C PHE A 85 23.43 21.97 -22.57
N LYS A 86 22.49 21.16 -23.08
CA LYS A 86 21.97 19.98 -22.38
C LYS A 86 23.05 18.90 -22.21
N THR A 87 23.82 18.64 -23.25
CA THR A 87 24.85 17.59 -23.22
C THR A 87 25.96 17.96 -22.25
N ILE A 88 26.38 19.23 -22.18
CA ILE A 88 27.37 19.70 -21.21
C ILE A 88 26.82 19.70 -19.79
N CYS A 89 25.56 20.11 -19.55
CA CYS A 89 24.92 19.96 -18.24
C CYS A 89 24.96 18.50 -17.74
N SER A 90 24.66 17.54 -18.62
CA SER A 90 24.72 16.11 -18.30
C SER A 90 26.14 15.61 -17.99
N SER A 91 27.19 16.23 -18.52
CA SER A 91 28.58 15.97 -18.10
C SER A 91 28.83 16.46 -16.68
N ILE A 92 28.37 17.68 -16.37
CA ILE A 92 28.59 18.32 -15.07
C ILE A 92 27.79 17.60 -13.95
N ASP A 93 26.58 17.11 -14.22
CA ASP A 93 25.78 16.30 -13.26
C ASP A 93 26.50 15.02 -12.78
N LYS A 94 27.58 14.60 -13.46
CA LYS A 94 28.41 13.46 -13.07
C LYS A 94 29.51 13.84 -12.08
N LEU A 95 29.68 15.12 -11.75
CA LEU A 95 30.55 15.58 -10.67
C LEU A 95 30.06 14.94 -9.35
N GLY A 96 30.98 14.28 -8.65
CA GLY A 96 30.68 13.44 -7.49
C GLY A 96 30.60 11.94 -7.79
N LYS A 97 30.61 11.54 -9.07
CA LYS A 97 30.83 10.14 -9.50
C LYS A 97 32.13 9.97 -10.29
N LEU A 98 32.49 10.99 -11.07
CA LEU A 98 33.69 11.04 -11.91
C LEU A 98 34.59 12.21 -11.47
N THR A 99 35.88 12.13 -11.79
CA THR A 99 36.81 13.24 -11.58
C THR A 99 36.62 14.33 -12.62
N TRP A 100 37.15 15.53 -12.35
CA TRP A 100 37.11 16.63 -13.30
C TRP A 100 37.81 16.27 -14.62
N GLU A 101 38.93 15.55 -14.57
CA GLU A 101 39.68 15.13 -15.75
C GLU A 101 38.87 14.18 -16.63
N GLU A 102 38.13 13.23 -16.02
CA GLU A 102 37.23 12.32 -16.75
C GLU A 102 36.10 13.10 -17.43
N ILE A 103 35.51 14.07 -16.72
CA ILE A 103 34.43 14.91 -17.25
C ILE A 103 34.94 15.84 -18.35
N LYS A 104 36.11 16.46 -18.17
CA LYS A 104 36.78 17.27 -19.20
C LYS A 104 37.03 16.44 -20.45
N GLN A 105 37.49 15.19 -20.30
CA GLN A 105 37.69 14.28 -21.42
C GLN A 105 36.36 13.96 -22.14
N GLU A 106 35.28 13.65 -21.41
CA GLU A 106 33.95 13.43 -22.01
C GLU A 106 33.48 14.66 -22.80
N MET A 107 33.61 15.86 -22.21
CA MET A 107 33.20 17.11 -22.87
C MET A 107 33.99 17.37 -24.15
N CYS A 108 35.30 17.13 -24.15
CA CYS A 108 36.16 17.40 -25.30
C CYS A 108 36.06 16.31 -26.37
N LYS A 109 36.25 15.04 -25.99
CA LYS A 109 36.37 13.92 -26.93
C LYS A 109 35.02 13.44 -27.44
N ASP A 110 34.02 13.33 -26.55
CA ASP A 110 32.73 12.72 -26.90
C ASP A 110 31.71 13.78 -27.34
N LYS A 111 31.76 14.97 -26.72
CA LYS A 111 30.81 16.08 -26.99
C LYS A 111 31.40 17.19 -27.86
N GLY A 112 32.67 17.09 -28.22
CA GLY A 112 33.33 17.99 -29.17
C GLY A 112 33.46 19.43 -28.69
N LEU A 113 33.63 19.65 -27.38
CA LEU A 113 33.88 20.97 -26.80
C LEU A 113 35.37 21.31 -26.93
N ALA A 114 35.70 22.59 -27.17
CA ALA A 114 37.11 23.01 -27.20
C ALA A 114 37.72 22.91 -25.79
N GLU A 115 38.99 22.50 -25.71
CA GLU A 115 39.67 22.29 -24.43
C GLU A 115 39.71 23.57 -23.58
N SER A 116 39.96 24.73 -24.20
CA SER A 116 39.95 26.03 -23.53
C SER A 116 38.59 26.40 -22.93
N VAL A 117 37.50 26.01 -23.59
CA VAL A 117 36.12 26.21 -23.09
C VAL A 117 35.86 25.29 -21.90
N ALA A 118 36.30 24.02 -21.99
CA ALA A 118 36.19 23.09 -20.87
C ALA A 118 36.99 23.56 -19.65
N ASP A 119 38.21 24.09 -19.84
CA ASP A 119 39.00 24.67 -18.76
C ASP A 119 38.32 25.87 -18.11
N GLN A 120 37.71 26.76 -18.90
CA GLN A 120 36.96 27.88 -18.38
C GLN A 120 35.75 27.44 -17.55
N ILE A 121 35.02 26.40 -17.99
CA ILE A 121 33.96 25.77 -17.18
C ILE A 121 34.55 25.26 -15.86
N GLY A 122 35.70 24.58 -15.92
CA GLY A 122 36.40 24.03 -14.76
C GLY A 122 36.75 25.06 -13.70
N GLU A 123 37.16 26.26 -14.10
CA GLU A 123 37.41 27.36 -13.17
C GLU A 123 36.11 27.91 -12.56
N MET A 124 35.03 27.96 -13.34
CA MET A 124 33.73 28.47 -12.86
C MET A 124 33.04 27.51 -11.88
N ILE A 125 33.05 26.21 -12.13
CA ILE A 125 32.37 25.25 -11.25
C ILE A 125 33.01 25.13 -9.85
N LYS A 126 34.19 25.73 -9.62
CA LYS A 126 34.82 25.84 -8.30
C LYS A 126 34.12 26.85 -7.38
N TYR A 127 33.24 27.69 -7.91
CA TYR A 127 32.48 28.63 -7.10
C TYR A 127 31.38 27.91 -6.32
N HIS A 128 31.63 27.68 -5.04
CA HIS A 128 30.66 27.24 -4.05
C HIS A 128 30.91 27.92 -2.71
N GLY A 129 29.87 28.12 -1.89
CA GLY A 129 30.00 28.74 -0.58
C GLY A 129 28.83 29.63 -0.17
N SER A 130 29.15 30.72 0.54
CA SER A 130 28.18 31.60 1.18
C SER A 130 27.64 32.70 0.26
N ILE A 131 26.63 33.44 0.72
CA ILE A 131 25.99 34.53 -0.02
C ILE A 131 26.97 35.64 -0.45
N GLU A 132 28.05 35.86 0.29
CA GLU A 132 29.08 36.85 -0.06
C GLU A 132 29.62 36.59 -1.47
N MET A 133 29.76 35.32 -1.85
CA MET A 133 30.22 34.90 -3.18
C MET A 133 29.22 35.29 -4.29
N LEU A 134 27.91 35.39 -4.00
CA LEU A 134 26.93 35.87 -4.99
C LEU A 134 27.17 37.34 -5.36
N ASN A 135 27.58 38.18 -4.41
CA ASN A 135 27.88 39.59 -4.68
C ASN A 135 29.18 39.75 -5.51
N GLU A 136 30.16 38.88 -5.27
CA GLU A 136 31.38 38.82 -6.08
C GLU A 136 31.07 38.40 -7.52
N LEU A 137 30.26 37.36 -7.71
CA LEU A 137 29.84 36.89 -9.04
C LEU A 137 29.01 37.94 -9.79
N LEU A 138 28.14 38.70 -9.10
CA LEU A 138 27.42 39.83 -9.68
C LEU A 138 28.34 40.93 -10.22
N SER A 139 29.54 41.08 -9.64
CA SER A 139 30.54 42.07 -10.06
C SER A 139 31.51 41.54 -11.13
N SER A 140 31.46 40.25 -11.44
CA SER A 140 32.32 39.56 -12.40
C SER A 140 31.78 39.63 -13.84
N ASP A 141 32.50 39.04 -14.81
CA ASP A 141 32.01 38.89 -16.19
C ASP A 141 30.72 38.07 -16.28
N LEU A 142 30.48 37.15 -15.33
CA LEU A 142 29.23 36.40 -15.25
C LEU A 142 28.04 37.32 -14.95
N GLY A 143 28.21 38.32 -14.08
CA GLY A 143 27.19 39.32 -13.76
C GLY A 143 26.85 40.28 -14.90
N LYS A 144 27.64 40.31 -15.98
CA LYS A 144 27.32 41.07 -17.21
C LYS A 144 26.35 40.33 -18.13
N ASN A 145 26.26 39.00 -18.01
CA ASN A 145 25.31 38.21 -18.79
C ASN A 145 23.90 38.35 -18.22
N VAL A 146 22.90 38.63 -19.06
CA VAL A 146 21.52 38.92 -18.65
C VAL A 146 20.89 37.75 -17.87
N ASN A 147 21.09 36.51 -18.32
CA ASN A 147 20.54 35.33 -17.68
C ASN A 147 21.23 35.04 -16.34
N ALA A 148 22.56 35.10 -16.31
CA ALA A 148 23.30 34.88 -15.07
C ALA A 148 23.02 35.96 -14.02
N LYS A 149 22.94 37.23 -14.42
CA LYS A 149 22.57 38.33 -13.52
C LYS A 149 21.21 38.09 -12.87
N LYS A 150 20.20 37.74 -13.68
CA LYS A 150 18.86 37.42 -13.17
C LYS A 150 18.90 36.25 -12.18
N GLY A 151 19.59 35.16 -12.53
CA GLY A 151 19.72 34.00 -11.64
C GLY A 151 20.43 34.34 -10.31
N LEU A 152 21.47 35.18 -10.33
CA LEU A 152 22.17 35.63 -9.13
C LEU A 152 21.29 36.54 -8.25
N GLU A 153 20.51 37.44 -8.85
CA GLU A 153 19.54 38.29 -8.14
C GLU A 153 18.43 37.46 -7.48
N GLU A 154 17.89 36.46 -8.19
CA GLU A 154 16.91 35.52 -7.67
C GLU A 154 17.46 34.65 -6.52
N LEU A 155 18.69 34.14 -6.64
CA LEU A 155 19.36 33.42 -5.55
C LEU A 155 19.61 34.30 -4.31
N LYS A 156 19.90 35.59 -4.50
CA LYS A 156 20.04 36.55 -3.39
C LYS A 156 18.71 36.77 -2.65
N ILE A 157 17.61 36.85 -3.39
CA ILE A 157 16.26 36.91 -2.80
C ILE A 157 15.97 35.62 -2.02
N LEU A 158 16.23 34.47 -2.63
CA LEU A 158 16.02 33.15 -2.02
C LEU A 158 16.75 33.04 -0.68
N TYR A 159 18.03 33.40 -0.64
CA TYR A 159 18.82 33.34 0.59
C TYR A 159 18.25 34.25 1.69
N ASN A 160 17.79 35.46 1.36
CA ASN A 160 17.16 36.35 2.33
C ASN A 160 15.88 35.73 2.91
N LEU A 161 15.07 35.05 2.09
CA LEU A 161 13.89 34.32 2.55
C LEU A 161 14.27 33.12 3.43
N CYS A 162 15.31 32.37 3.05
CA CYS A 162 15.86 31.28 3.85
C CYS A 162 16.38 31.77 5.21
N LYS A 163 17.02 32.94 5.26
CA LYS A 163 17.44 33.58 6.50
C LYS A 163 16.27 33.98 7.38
N ASN A 164 15.24 34.59 6.79
CA ASN A 164 14.04 34.99 7.54
C ASN A 164 13.26 33.78 8.09
N SER A 165 13.39 32.61 7.47
CA SER A 165 12.79 31.34 7.92
C SER A 165 13.72 30.49 8.82
N GLY A 166 14.91 31.00 9.15
CA GLY A 166 15.86 30.40 10.08
C GLY A 166 16.56 29.15 9.55
N ILE A 167 16.75 29.05 8.23
CA ILE A 167 17.44 27.92 7.58
C ILE A 167 18.73 28.34 6.87
N GLU A 168 19.24 29.56 7.07
CA GLU A 168 20.42 30.05 6.35
C GLU A 168 21.67 29.17 6.54
N GLY A 169 21.85 28.60 7.74
CA GLY A 169 22.97 27.71 8.05
C GLY A 169 22.92 26.35 7.34
N LYS A 170 21.85 26.09 6.57
CA LYS A 170 21.66 24.88 5.78
C LYS A 170 21.80 25.10 4.28
N ILE A 171 21.88 26.35 3.82
CA ILE A 171 21.89 26.67 2.39
C ILE A 171 23.32 26.98 1.94
N GLU A 172 23.81 26.24 0.95
CA GLU A 172 25.11 26.49 0.30
C GLU A 172 24.87 26.75 -1.19
N PHE A 173 25.44 27.83 -1.72
CA PHE A 173 25.49 28.05 -3.16
C PHE A 173 26.54 27.12 -3.77
N ASP A 174 26.22 26.44 -4.87
CA ASP A 174 27.17 25.56 -5.57
C ASP A 174 26.96 25.63 -7.09
N LEU A 175 27.88 26.29 -7.80
CA LEU A 175 27.78 26.47 -9.25
C LEU A 175 27.99 25.15 -10.04
N SER A 176 28.59 24.14 -9.41
CA SER A 176 28.74 22.80 -10.00
C SER A 176 27.44 22.01 -10.03
N LEU A 177 26.43 22.40 -9.24
CA LEU A 177 25.14 21.71 -9.20
C LEU A 177 24.38 21.92 -10.52
N ALA A 178 24.38 20.92 -11.38
CA ALA A 178 23.64 20.89 -12.62
C ALA A 178 22.74 19.64 -12.65
N ARG A 179 21.49 19.75 -12.17
CA ARG A 179 20.58 18.59 -12.07
C ARG A 179 20.22 18.03 -13.44
N GLY A 180 20.32 16.70 -13.58
CA GLY A 180 20.11 15.97 -14.84
C GLY A 180 18.69 15.89 -15.44
N LEU A 181 17.68 16.57 -14.88
CA LEU A 181 16.33 16.62 -15.48
C LEU A 181 16.15 17.91 -16.27
N ASP A 182 15.86 17.74 -17.56
CA ASP A 182 15.82 18.83 -18.55
C ASP A 182 14.68 19.84 -18.34
N TYR A 183 13.70 19.53 -17.49
CA TYR A 183 12.50 20.35 -17.30
C TYR A 183 12.68 21.52 -16.33
N TYR A 184 13.79 21.60 -15.59
CA TYR A 184 14.01 22.72 -14.67
C TYR A 184 14.26 24.02 -15.42
N THR A 185 13.65 25.11 -14.93
CA THR A 185 13.63 26.44 -15.54
C THR A 185 14.21 27.53 -14.62
N GLY A 186 14.20 27.29 -13.30
CA GLY A 186 14.64 28.26 -12.28
C GLY A 186 15.63 27.68 -11.26
N VAL A 187 15.36 27.91 -9.97
CA VAL A 187 16.15 27.39 -8.85
C VAL A 187 16.20 25.86 -8.92
N ILE A 188 17.37 25.29 -8.63
CA ILE A 188 17.59 23.86 -8.47
C ILE A 188 18.34 23.60 -7.17
N TYR A 189 18.06 22.48 -6.52
CA TYR A 189 18.67 22.16 -5.23
C TYR A 189 18.81 20.66 -4.97
N GLU A 190 19.77 20.33 -4.11
CA GLU A 190 20.09 18.98 -3.67
C GLU A 190 20.52 18.98 -2.20
N ALA A 191 19.95 18.08 -1.38
CA ALA A 191 20.41 17.86 -0.01
C ALA A 191 21.42 16.72 0.07
N VAL A 192 22.52 16.97 0.79
CA VAL A 192 23.62 16.03 1.05
C VAL A 192 23.93 15.98 2.55
N LEU A 193 24.25 14.79 3.05
CA LEU A 193 24.70 14.60 4.45
C LEU A 193 26.18 14.93 4.58
N GLN A 194 26.60 15.45 5.73
CA GLN A 194 27.98 15.92 5.97
C GLN A 194 28.85 14.93 6.77
N ASP A 195 28.30 14.17 7.72
CA ASP A 195 29.10 13.51 8.78
C ASP A 195 28.82 12.02 9.04
N ASP A 196 28.56 11.22 8.00
CA ASP A 196 28.08 9.83 8.22
C ASP A 196 29.11 8.73 8.03
N GLY A 197 30.35 9.06 7.63
CA GLY A 197 31.39 8.05 7.28
C GLY A 197 31.00 7.12 6.11
N LEU A 198 29.82 7.34 5.54
CA LEU A 198 29.23 6.67 4.41
C LEU A 198 29.19 7.70 3.28
N GLU A 199 29.74 7.37 2.11
CA GLU A 199 29.58 8.19 0.89
C GLU A 199 28.13 8.12 0.41
N VAL A 200 27.27 8.88 1.09
CA VAL A 200 25.86 9.03 0.79
C VAL A 200 25.70 10.35 0.03
N GLY A 201 25.80 10.33 -1.31
CA GLY A 201 25.32 11.45 -2.17
C GLY A 201 23.85 11.85 -1.93
N SER A 202 23.21 12.59 -2.84
CA SER A 202 21.82 13.10 -2.70
C SER A 202 20.85 12.24 -1.88
N ILE A 203 20.22 12.83 -0.86
CA ILE A 203 19.06 12.27 -0.14
C ILE A 203 17.74 12.94 -0.51
N ALA A 204 17.81 14.15 -1.05
CA ALA A 204 16.66 14.87 -1.59
C ALA A 204 17.11 15.81 -2.72
N ALA A 205 16.20 16.11 -3.65
CA ALA A 205 16.46 17.04 -4.72
C ALA A 205 15.17 17.69 -5.22
N GLY A 206 15.29 18.87 -5.84
CA GLY A 206 14.15 19.57 -6.39
C GLY A 206 14.53 20.80 -7.20
N GLY A 207 13.51 21.57 -7.56
CA GLY A 207 13.68 22.80 -8.32
C GLY A 207 12.38 23.28 -8.97
N ARG A 208 12.49 24.42 -9.67
CA ARG A 208 11.41 25.09 -10.39
C ARG A 208 11.31 24.62 -11.85
N TYR A 209 10.09 24.34 -12.32
CA TYR A 209 9.81 23.69 -13.61
C TYR A 209 8.57 24.27 -14.33
N ASP A 210 8.56 25.58 -14.58
CA ASP A 210 7.38 26.31 -15.05
C ASP A 210 6.82 25.87 -16.43
N GLY A 211 7.64 25.23 -17.28
CA GLY A 211 7.23 24.84 -18.64
C GLY A 211 6.67 23.42 -18.79
N LEU A 212 6.69 22.59 -17.74
CA LEU A 212 6.31 21.17 -17.86
C LEU A 212 4.81 21.00 -18.14
N VAL A 213 3.96 21.85 -17.56
CA VAL A 213 2.51 21.80 -17.77
C VAL A 213 2.16 22.24 -19.20
N GLY A 214 2.79 23.30 -19.72
CA GLY A 214 2.57 23.76 -21.09
C GLY A 214 2.97 22.75 -22.18
N LEU A 215 3.90 21.84 -21.89
CA LEU A 215 4.24 20.73 -22.80
C LEU A 215 3.11 19.70 -22.96
N LEU A 216 2.26 19.57 -21.94
CA LEU A 216 1.12 18.64 -21.95
C LEU A 216 -0.18 19.33 -22.35
N SER A 217 -0.28 20.65 -22.14
CA SER A 217 -1.50 21.39 -22.44
C SER A 217 -1.72 21.63 -23.93
N ALA A 218 -2.96 21.43 -24.40
CA ALA A 218 -3.34 21.65 -25.79
C ALA A 218 -3.21 23.12 -26.23
N ASP A 219 -3.45 24.05 -25.30
CA ASP A 219 -3.36 25.50 -25.50
C ASP A 219 -1.98 26.09 -25.11
N LYS A 220 -1.02 25.22 -24.74
CA LYS A 220 0.30 25.59 -24.21
C LYS A 220 0.26 26.54 -23.02
N HIS A 221 -0.80 26.49 -22.22
CA HIS A 221 -0.88 27.25 -20.98
C HIS A 221 0.16 26.75 -19.96
N ASP A 222 1.11 27.62 -19.61
CA ASP A 222 2.08 27.35 -18.55
C ASP A 222 1.50 27.62 -17.17
N VAL A 223 1.71 26.66 -16.27
CA VAL A 223 1.46 26.79 -14.84
C VAL A 223 2.80 26.72 -14.13
N PRO A 224 3.27 27.83 -13.52
CA PRO A 224 4.53 27.82 -12.78
C PRO A 224 4.50 26.81 -11.63
N CYS A 225 5.59 26.06 -11.48
CA CYS A 225 5.67 24.97 -10.53
C CYS A 225 7.05 24.90 -9.88
N VAL A 226 7.09 24.57 -8.59
CA VAL A 226 8.31 24.24 -7.87
C VAL A 226 8.05 23.12 -6.88
N GLY A 227 9.02 22.25 -6.69
CA GLY A 227 8.87 21.16 -5.74
C GLY A 227 10.17 20.46 -5.38
N VAL A 228 10.05 19.58 -4.39
CA VAL A 228 11.14 18.81 -3.80
C VAL A 228 10.72 17.36 -3.63
N SER A 229 11.66 16.45 -3.83
CA SER A 229 11.49 15.01 -3.66
C SER A 229 12.53 14.49 -2.69
N VAL A 230 12.09 13.75 -1.67
CA VAL A 230 12.96 13.03 -0.73
C VAL A 230 13.04 11.55 -1.13
N GLY A 231 14.26 11.02 -1.23
CA GLY A 231 14.49 9.61 -1.52
C GLY A 231 14.56 8.78 -0.23
N ILE A 232 13.52 8.01 0.06
CA ILE A 232 13.37 7.32 1.36
C ILE A 232 14.33 6.13 1.53
N GLU A 233 14.59 5.34 0.48
CA GLU A 233 15.43 4.12 0.56
C GLU A 233 16.84 4.40 1.10
N ARG A 234 17.57 5.29 0.41
CA ARG A 234 18.07 6.52 1.01
C ARG A 234 18.40 6.53 2.51
N ILE A 235 17.44 7.15 3.17
CA ILE A 235 17.38 7.49 4.57
C ILE A 235 17.21 6.23 5.43
N LEU A 236 16.39 5.27 5.00
CA LEU A 236 16.19 4.01 5.71
C LEU A 236 17.52 3.27 5.91
N ALA A 237 18.33 3.12 4.86
CA ALA A 237 19.63 2.46 4.92
C ALA A 237 20.63 3.14 5.89
N ILE A 238 20.40 4.41 6.23
CA ILE A 238 21.22 5.18 7.19
C ILE A 238 20.68 5.00 8.60
N ILE A 239 19.36 5.14 8.79
CA ILE A 239 18.68 4.95 10.06
C ILE A 239 18.92 3.53 10.60
N GLU A 240 18.79 2.51 9.75
CA GLU A 240 19.06 1.10 10.12
C GLU A 240 20.49 0.85 10.60
N LYS A 241 21.47 1.63 10.12
CA LYS A 241 22.87 1.53 10.56
C LYS A 241 23.14 2.28 11.85
N ARG A 242 22.48 3.44 12.04
CA ARG A 242 22.65 4.29 13.22
C ARG A 242 21.95 3.72 14.45
N PHE A 243 20.80 3.09 14.25
CA PHE A 243 19.96 2.56 15.31
C PHE A 243 19.81 1.05 15.17
N SER A 244 20.07 0.29 16.24
CA SER A 244 19.52 -1.06 16.38
C SER A 244 18.04 -0.92 16.70
N VAL A 245 17.23 -0.53 15.69
CA VAL A 245 15.79 -0.40 15.86
C VAL A 245 15.24 -1.81 16.04
N GLU A 246 14.93 -2.18 17.29
CA GLU A 246 14.09 -3.34 17.49
C GLU A 246 12.70 -3.02 16.93
N PRO A 247 12.13 -3.89 16.07
CA PRO A 247 10.81 -3.66 15.54
C PRO A 247 9.81 -3.56 16.70
N SER A 248 9.24 -2.38 16.88
CA SER A 248 8.14 -2.14 17.79
C SER A 248 6.92 -2.89 17.24
N MET A 249 6.63 -4.07 17.79
CA MET A 249 5.35 -4.69 17.54
C MET A 249 4.28 -4.01 18.39
N GLU A 250 3.24 -3.52 17.74
CA GLU A 250 2.14 -2.79 18.39
C GLU A 250 1.23 -3.69 19.25
N VAL A 251 1.52 -4.99 19.38
CA VAL A 251 0.70 -5.93 20.16
C VAL A 251 0.93 -5.72 21.66
N GLU A 252 -0.14 -5.37 22.37
CA GLU A 252 -0.13 -5.02 23.79
C GLU A 252 -0.38 -6.23 24.69
N CYS A 253 -1.06 -7.25 24.18
CA CYS A 253 -1.44 -8.41 24.98
C CYS A 253 -1.40 -9.72 24.19
N PHE A 254 -0.93 -10.79 24.83
CA PHE A 254 -1.01 -12.16 24.33
C PHE A 254 -1.99 -12.97 25.17
N VAL A 255 -3.01 -13.59 24.58
CA VAL A 255 -4.00 -14.39 25.33
C VAL A 255 -3.64 -15.87 25.26
N ILE A 256 -3.52 -16.52 26.41
CA ILE A 256 -3.14 -17.93 26.53
C ILE A 256 -4.13 -18.72 27.37
N SER A 257 -4.28 -19.99 27.06
CA SER A 257 -5.15 -20.89 27.84
C SER A 257 -4.40 -22.11 28.34
N ILE A 258 -4.76 -22.58 29.54
CA ILE A 258 -4.27 -23.80 30.17
C ILE A 258 -5.43 -24.81 30.25
N GLY A 259 -5.19 -26.03 29.79
CA GLY A 259 -6.20 -27.11 29.78
C GLY A 259 -6.78 -27.37 28.39
N LYS A 260 -7.96 -28.00 28.35
CA LYS A 260 -8.66 -28.36 27.11
C LYS A 260 -9.99 -27.64 26.98
N GLY A 261 -10.47 -27.47 25.74
CA GLY A 261 -11.81 -26.93 25.48
C GLY A 261 -11.96 -25.43 25.73
N MET A 262 -10.84 -24.69 25.78
CA MET A 262 -10.83 -23.26 26.15
C MET A 262 -10.90 -22.30 24.97
N VAL A 263 -11.09 -22.81 23.75
CA VAL A 263 -11.03 -21.96 22.53
C VAL A 263 -12.07 -20.85 22.57
N GLU A 264 -13.32 -21.16 22.87
CA GLU A 264 -14.41 -20.17 22.90
C GLU A 264 -14.17 -19.09 23.96
N GLU A 265 -13.78 -19.46 25.17
CA GLU A 265 -13.50 -18.51 26.24
C GLU A 265 -12.30 -17.61 25.89
N ARG A 266 -11.27 -18.20 25.26
CA ARG A 266 -10.13 -17.45 24.74
C ARG A 266 -10.57 -16.45 23.66
N LEU A 267 -11.42 -16.85 22.73
CA LEU A 267 -11.96 -15.98 21.69
C LEU A 267 -12.86 -14.87 22.25
N LYS A 268 -13.65 -15.14 23.31
CA LYS A 268 -14.44 -14.12 24.02
C LYS A 268 -13.55 -13.06 24.68
N ILE A 269 -12.47 -13.48 25.36
CA ILE A 269 -11.48 -12.55 25.92
C ILE A 269 -10.85 -11.71 24.82
N ILE A 270 -10.42 -12.35 23.73
CA ILE A 270 -9.84 -11.68 22.58
C ILE A 270 -10.79 -10.61 22.03
N ARG A 271 -12.08 -10.94 21.86
CA ARG A 271 -13.11 -9.99 21.44
C ARG A 271 -13.22 -8.81 22.39
N GLU A 272 -13.32 -9.05 23.70
CA GLU A 272 -13.50 -7.98 24.68
C GLU A 272 -12.31 -7.01 24.72
N LEU A 273 -11.11 -7.54 24.60
CA LEU A 273 -9.89 -6.72 24.53
C LEU A 273 -9.84 -5.92 23.21
N ASP A 274 -10.15 -6.55 22.08
CA ASP A 274 -10.20 -5.90 20.75
C ASP A 274 -11.29 -4.81 20.69
N ASP A 275 -12.50 -5.09 21.19
CA ASP A 275 -13.58 -4.09 21.30
C ASP A 275 -13.18 -2.91 22.20
N ALA A 276 -12.31 -3.15 23.18
CA ALA A 276 -11.73 -2.13 24.03
C ALA A 276 -10.52 -1.40 23.42
N GLN A 277 -10.20 -1.64 22.13
CA GLN A 277 -9.07 -1.07 21.40
C GLN A 277 -7.70 -1.50 21.94
N ILE A 278 -7.60 -2.68 22.56
CA ILE A 278 -6.33 -3.29 22.97
C ILE A 278 -5.90 -4.25 21.86
N SER A 279 -4.66 -4.13 21.40
CA SER A 279 -4.12 -5.03 20.37
C SER A 279 -3.78 -6.41 20.96
N VAL A 280 -4.27 -7.47 20.30
CA VAL A 280 -4.21 -8.83 20.85
C VAL A 280 -3.75 -9.86 19.85
N ASP A 281 -2.84 -10.72 20.31
CA ASP A 281 -2.42 -11.93 19.61
C ASP A 281 -2.56 -13.20 20.48
N HIS A 282 -2.52 -14.37 19.83
CA HIS A 282 -2.61 -15.68 20.46
C HIS A 282 -2.06 -16.78 19.52
N LEU A 283 -1.91 -18.01 20.01
CA LEU A 283 -1.68 -19.17 19.14
C LEU A 283 -2.99 -19.73 18.59
N ASP A 284 -3.06 -19.94 17.27
CA ASP A 284 -4.19 -20.57 16.56
C ASP A 284 -4.27 -22.09 16.78
N LYS A 285 -4.15 -22.53 18.04
CA LYS A 285 -4.21 -23.94 18.45
C LYS A 285 -5.32 -24.14 19.47
N ALA A 286 -6.01 -25.26 19.42
CA ALA A 286 -7.10 -25.57 20.33
C ALA A 286 -6.59 -25.75 21.77
N ASN A 287 -5.54 -26.57 21.93
CA ASN A 287 -4.98 -26.92 23.23
C ASN A 287 -3.45 -26.73 23.26
N PRO A 288 -2.96 -25.48 23.09
CA PRO A 288 -1.53 -25.21 23.11
C PRO A 288 -0.92 -25.49 24.48
N LYS A 289 0.33 -25.99 24.50
CA LYS A 289 1.09 -26.14 25.75
C LYS A 289 1.45 -24.75 26.30
N LEU A 290 1.61 -24.63 27.62
CA LEU A 290 1.89 -23.36 28.29
C LEU A 290 3.21 -22.73 27.82
N LEU A 291 4.31 -23.47 27.83
CA LEU A 291 5.64 -22.94 27.52
C LEU A 291 5.73 -22.34 26.09
N PRO A 292 5.29 -23.02 25.02
CA PRO A 292 5.28 -22.42 23.67
C PRO A 292 4.44 -21.14 23.55
N GLN A 293 3.40 -20.97 24.36
CA GLN A 293 2.60 -19.75 24.35
C GLN A 293 3.36 -18.57 24.97
N ILE A 294 4.05 -18.81 26.09
CA ILE A 294 4.89 -17.79 26.74
C ILE A 294 6.05 -17.41 25.83
N GLN A 295 6.73 -18.40 25.23
CA GLN A 295 7.82 -18.16 24.28
C GLN A 295 7.35 -17.34 23.07
N ALA A 296 6.16 -17.64 22.53
CA ALA A 296 5.61 -16.86 21.43
C ALA A 296 5.33 -15.40 21.80
N ALA A 297 5.00 -15.10 23.06
CA ALA A 297 4.85 -13.72 23.53
C ALA A 297 6.21 -13.03 23.75
N GLU A 298 7.19 -13.76 24.30
CA GLU A 298 8.55 -13.29 24.55
C GLU A 298 9.30 -12.98 23.23
N GLU A 299 9.27 -13.89 22.25
CA GLU A 299 9.88 -13.69 20.91
C GLU A 299 9.29 -12.49 20.16
N LYS A 300 8.06 -12.12 20.52
CA LYS A 300 7.32 -11.00 19.94
C LYS A 300 7.44 -9.71 20.76
N ASN A 301 8.20 -9.72 21.86
CA ASN A 301 8.35 -8.60 22.79
C ASN A 301 7.01 -8.05 23.31
N ILE A 302 5.98 -8.89 23.45
CA ILE A 302 4.65 -8.47 23.89
C ILE A 302 4.71 -8.16 25.40
N PRO A 303 4.14 -7.04 25.88
CA PRO A 303 4.37 -6.61 27.26
C PRO A 303 3.60 -7.44 28.30
N TYR A 304 2.38 -7.89 27.99
CA TYR A 304 1.51 -8.60 28.93
C TYR A 304 0.92 -9.87 28.32
N ILE A 305 0.70 -10.87 29.18
CA ILE A 305 0.00 -12.11 28.86
C ILE A 305 -1.25 -12.23 29.73
N VAL A 306 -2.41 -12.44 29.11
CA VAL A 306 -3.65 -12.80 29.82
C VAL A 306 -3.81 -14.31 29.81
N MET A 307 -3.83 -14.90 31.00
CA MET A 307 -3.86 -16.34 31.22
C MET A 307 -5.24 -16.76 31.74
N LEU A 308 -5.90 -17.67 31.01
CA LEU A 308 -7.13 -18.33 31.46
C LEU A 308 -6.89 -19.82 31.73
N GLY A 309 -7.51 -20.33 32.79
CA GLY A 309 -7.51 -21.75 33.18
C GLY A 309 -8.88 -22.15 33.70
N GLU A 310 -9.15 -23.46 33.74
CA GLU A 310 -10.48 -23.97 34.12
C GLU A 310 -10.89 -23.57 35.54
N ASN A 311 -9.94 -23.61 36.49
CA ASN A 311 -10.21 -23.24 37.88
C ASN A 311 -10.36 -21.73 38.01
N GLU A 312 -9.46 -20.96 37.38
CA GLU A 312 -9.52 -19.50 37.38
C GLU A 312 -10.87 -19.00 36.85
N LEU A 313 -11.36 -19.57 35.74
CA LEU A 313 -12.67 -19.19 35.19
C LEU A 313 -13.83 -19.58 36.10
N LYS A 314 -13.78 -20.73 36.78
CA LYS A 314 -14.79 -21.12 37.78
C LYS A 314 -14.83 -20.15 38.96
N ASP A 315 -13.67 -19.62 39.34
CA ASP A 315 -13.52 -18.65 40.42
C ASP A 315 -13.80 -17.20 39.96
N GLY A 316 -14.15 -17.00 38.67
CA GLY A 316 -14.44 -15.68 38.11
C GLY A 316 -13.21 -14.79 37.95
N ILE A 317 -12.02 -15.39 37.83
CA ILE A 317 -10.73 -14.69 37.72
C ILE A 317 -9.96 -15.08 36.45
N VAL A 318 -9.00 -14.22 36.07
CA VAL A 318 -7.93 -14.48 35.10
C VAL A 318 -6.63 -13.98 35.68
N LYS A 319 -5.48 -14.35 35.11
CA LYS A 319 -4.18 -13.81 35.54
C LYS A 319 -3.59 -12.94 34.45
N ILE A 320 -3.06 -11.79 34.81
CA ILE A 320 -2.21 -10.98 33.94
C ILE A 320 -0.77 -11.21 34.36
N ARG A 321 0.06 -11.63 33.41
CA ARG A 321 1.50 -11.82 33.58
C ARG A 321 2.26 -10.74 32.83
N ASP A 322 3.12 -10.00 33.52
CA ASP A 322 4.07 -9.12 32.86
C ASP A 322 5.22 -9.96 32.30
N VAL A 323 5.51 -9.82 31.00
CA VAL A 323 6.49 -10.67 30.31
C VAL A 323 7.91 -10.43 30.80
N LYS A 324 8.24 -9.18 31.14
CA LYS A 324 9.60 -8.77 31.55
C LYS A 324 9.89 -9.18 32.99
N THR A 325 8.98 -8.87 33.92
CA THR A 325 9.14 -9.14 35.36
C THR A 325 8.72 -10.55 35.75
N ARG A 326 7.93 -11.21 34.91
CA ARG A 326 7.30 -12.52 35.16
C ARG A 326 6.32 -12.53 36.34
N ALA A 327 5.97 -11.37 36.87
CA ALA A 327 4.96 -11.24 37.92
C ALA A 327 3.58 -11.61 37.38
N GLU A 328 2.82 -12.40 38.13
CA GLU A 328 1.45 -12.80 37.81
C GLU A 328 0.49 -12.17 38.81
N THR A 329 -0.50 -11.43 38.32
CA THR A 329 -1.52 -10.78 39.13
C THR A 329 -2.89 -11.39 38.83
N PRO A 330 -3.59 -11.98 39.80
CA PRO A 330 -4.96 -12.43 39.62
C PRO A 330 -5.89 -11.22 39.54
N ILE A 331 -6.77 -11.20 38.54
CA ILE A 331 -7.72 -10.13 38.24
C ILE A 331 -9.11 -10.73 38.13
N GLU A 332 -10.11 -10.05 38.70
CA GLU A 332 -11.52 -10.39 38.50
C GLU A 332 -11.85 -10.31 37.00
N ARG A 333 -12.39 -11.38 36.41
CA ARG A 333 -12.61 -11.51 34.96
C ARG A 333 -13.41 -10.34 34.37
N ALA A 334 -14.36 -9.80 35.13
CA ALA A 334 -15.20 -8.66 34.76
C ALA A 334 -14.42 -7.33 34.67
N LYS A 335 -13.31 -7.20 35.40
CA LYS A 335 -12.44 -6.01 35.42
C LYS A 335 -11.20 -6.12 34.53
N LEU A 336 -11.05 -7.24 33.79
CA LEU A 336 -9.88 -7.52 32.95
C LEU A 336 -9.51 -6.34 32.05
N VAL A 337 -10.48 -5.79 31.32
CA VAL A 337 -10.25 -4.69 30.36
C VAL A 337 -9.77 -3.43 31.08
N GLU A 338 -10.42 -3.07 32.19
CA GLU A 338 -10.10 -1.87 32.97
C GLU A 338 -8.69 -1.94 33.55
N GLU A 339 -8.36 -3.05 34.21
CA GLU A 339 -7.05 -3.25 34.85
C GLU A 339 -5.92 -3.34 33.82
N LEU A 340 -6.13 -4.04 32.70
CA LEU A 340 -5.10 -4.13 31.65
C LEU A 340 -4.85 -2.76 30.99
N LYS A 341 -5.89 -1.94 30.76
CA LYS A 341 -5.71 -0.57 30.26
C LYS A 341 -4.87 0.27 31.22
N LYS A 342 -5.14 0.18 32.52
CA LYS A 342 -4.37 0.89 33.54
C LYS A 342 -2.90 0.48 33.51
N MET A 343 -2.62 -0.83 33.49
CA MET A 343 -1.25 -1.37 33.40
C MET A 343 -0.52 -0.96 32.11
N LEU A 344 -1.23 -0.84 30.99
CA LEU A 344 -0.66 -0.36 29.72
C LEU A 344 -0.33 1.14 29.75
N ILE A 345 -1.20 1.96 30.35
CA ILE A 345 -0.97 3.40 30.50
C ILE A 345 0.25 3.67 31.38
N GLU A 346 0.35 3.01 32.54
CA GLU A 346 1.49 3.13 33.46
C GLU A 346 2.81 2.77 32.74
N LYS A 347 2.81 1.67 31.95
CA LYS A 347 3.98 1.24 31.19
C LYS A 347 4.36 2.21 30.06
N LYS A 348 3.38 2.85 29.41
CA LYS A 348 3.63 3.90 28.41
C LYS A 348 4.24 5.15 29.06
N SER A 349 3.76 5.57 30.23
CA SER A 349 4.35 6.71 30.95
C SER A 349 5.78 6.45 31.42
N ASP A 350 6.13 5.22 31.77
CA ASP A 350 7.51 4.84 32.14
C ASP A 350 8.45 4.86 30.93
N LEU A 351 7.93 4.66 29.71
CA LEU A 351 8.68 4.72 28.45
C LEU A 351 8.78 6.15 27.89
N THR A 352 7.79 7.01 28.14
CA THR A 352 7.72 8.37 27.58
C THR A 352 8.16 9.44 28.57
N GLY A 353 9.26 9.22 29.28
CA GLY A 353 9.94 10.27 30.03
C GLY A 353 10.25 11.47 29.13
N ASP A 354 9.39 12.49 29.23
CA ASP A 354 9.48 13.85 28.67
C ASP A 354 9.39 14.02 27.14
N SER A 355 8.17 14.30 26.63
CA SER A 355 7.94 15.26 25.52
C SER A 355 6.44 15.46 25.19
N SER A 356 5.95 16.64 25.58
CA SER A 356 4.89 17.47 24.98
C SER A 356 3.55 16.86 24.53
N LYS A 357 2.52 17.25 25.30
CA LYS A 357 1.12 17.40 24.88
C LYS A 357 1.02 18.39 23.70
N GLY A 358 0.28 18.02 22.66
CA GLY A 358 -0.17 18.92 21.58
C GLY A 358 -1.65 18.69 21.30
N GLU A 359 -2.46 19.74 21.47
CA GLU A 359 -3.91 19.76 21.28
C GLU A 359 -4.30 19.70 19.80
N SER A 360 -5.39 18.98 19.51
CA SER A 360 -6.02 18.89 18.19
C SER A 360 -6.90 20.11 17.91
N ASN A 361 -6.52 20.92 16.92
CA ASN A 361 -7.37 22.00 16.43
C ASN A 361 -8.16 21.56 15.18
N LYS A 362 -9.48 21.68 15.28
CA LYS A 362 -10.45 21.52 14.20
C LYS A 362 -10.24 22.57 13.12
N ILE A 363 -10.09 22.14 11.86
CA ILE A 363 -10.13 23.01 10.68
C ILE A 363 -11.58 23.02 10.16
N THR A 364 -12.19 24.19 10.14
CA THR A 364 -13.49 24.46 9.51
C THR A 364 -13.31 24.69 8.02
N SER A 365 -14.17 24.05 7.22
CA SER A 365 -14.28 24.19 5.78
C SER A 365 -14.86 25.54 5.35
N THR A 366 -14.38 26.06 4.21
CA THR A 366 -15.09 27.06 3.42
C THR A 366 -14.93 26.72 1.94
N ASN A 367 -16.02 26.24 1.33
CA ASN A 367 -16.23 26.25 -0.11
C ASN A 367 -16.81 27.61 -0.49
N ASP A 368 -16.31 28.21 -1.58
CA ASP A 368 -17.15 28.81 -2.63
C ASP A 368 -16.30 29.32 -3.80
N ALA A 369 -16.89 29.18 -5.01
CA ALA A 369 -16.56 29.80 -6.30
C ALA A 369 -15.79 28.94 -7.33
N ILE A 370 -16.50 27.98 -7.93
CA ILE A 370 -16.33 27.63 -9.36
C ILE A 370 -17.72 27.66 -10.00
N ASP A 371 -18.05 28.79 -10.62
CA ASP A 371 -19.04 28.85 -11.70
C ASP A 371 -18.99 30.23 -12.35
N LYS A 372 -18.23 30.32 -13.46
CA LYS A 372 -18.38 31.23 -14.61
C LYS A 372 -17.03 31.37 -15.30
N ILE A 373 -16.94 30.82 -16.50
CA ILE A 373 -16.55 31.49 -17.76
C ILE A 373 -16.48 30.36 -18.81
N MET A 374 -17.61 30.11 -19.47
CA MET A 374 -17.65 29.46 -20.77
C MET A 374 -18.43 30.38 -21.71
N GLY A 375 -17.75 30.86 -22.75
CA GLY A 375 -18.31 31.72 -23.79
C GLY A 375 -17.19 32.42 -24.56
N GLY A 376 -16.94 31.98 -25.79
CA GLY A 376 -15.98 32.63 -26.69
C GLY A 376 -15.68 31.77 -27.92
N ASP A 377 -16.04 32.28 -29.09
CA ASP A 377 -16.26 31.57 -30.36
C ASP A 377 -14.99 31.06 -31.07
N ALA A 378 -15.25 30.09 -31.96
CA ALA A 378 -14.31 29.43 -32.84
C ALA A 378 -13.68 30.38 -33.88
N ILE A 379 -12.39 30.18 -34.13
CA ILE A 379 -11.71 30.62 -35.35
C ILE A 379 -10.92 29.41 -35.88
N ASP A 380 -11.26 29.02 -37.11
CA ASP A 380 -10.56 28.03 -37.93
C ASP A 380 -9.13 28.48 -38.23
N ASP A 381 -8.16 27.59 -38.03
CA ASP A 381 -6.98 27.54 -38.90
C ASP A 381 -6.38 26.12 -38.88
N GLU A 382 -6.65 25.37 -39.95
CA GLU A 382 -6.05 24.07 -40.22
C GLU A 382 -4.56 24.21 -40.54
N LYS A 383 -3.70 23.79 -39.60
CA LYS A 383 -2.50 22.99 -39.88
C LYS A 383 -1.84 22.47 -38.59
N SER A 384 -1.94 21.14 -38.42
CA SER A 384 -1.15 20.28 -37.53
C SER A 384 -1.10 20.65 -36.04
N ASN A 385 -2.15 20.28 -35.30
CA ASN A 385 -2.05 19.95 -33.88
C ASN A 385 -2.85 18.66 -33.67
N GLN A 386 -2.19 17.50 -33.73
CA GLN A 386 -2.79 16.30 -33.14
C GLN A 386 -2.85 16.58 -31.63
N LEU A 387 -4.02 17.01 -31.14
CA LEU A 387 -4.26 17.18 -29.72
C LEU A 387 -3.81 15.90 -29.01
N LEU A 388 -2.89 16.02 -28.06
CA LEU A 388 -2.67 14.94 -27.11
C LEU A 388 -4.01 14.75 -26.39
N GLY A 389 -4.66 13.60 -26.62
CA GLY A 389 -5.82 13.23 -25.82
C GLY A 389 -5.36 12.98 -24.39
N LEU A 390 -5.51 13.98 -23.51
CA LEU A 390 -5.20 13.86 -22.10
C LEU A 390 -6.32 13.08 -21.42
N TYR A 391 -6.15 11.76 -21.32
CA TYR A 391 -7.02 10.89 -20.56
C TYR A 391 -6.18 9.80 -19.90
N THR A 392 -6.63 9.34 -18.74
CA THR A 392 -6.02 8.18 -18.07
C THR A 392 -6.33 6.91 -18.85
N PRO A 393 -5.48 5.86 -18.77
CA PRO A 393 -5.79 4.57 -19.37
C PRO A 393 -7.16 4.06 -18.92
N LYS A 394 -7.88 3.35 -19.81
CA LYS A 394 -9.22 2.83 -19.52
C LYS A 394 -9.25 2.06 -18.20
N GLY A 395 -10.11 2.49 -17.27
CA GLY A 395 -10.27 1.87 -15.96
C GLY A 395 -9.17 2.21 -14.95
N MET A 396 -8.41 3.28 -15.17
CA MET A 396 -7.48 3.88 -14.21
C MET A 396 -7.88 5.35 -14.00
N GLN A 397 -7.62 5.90 -12.81
CA GLN A 397 -8.06 7.25 -12.47
C GLN A 397 -7.04 7.97 -11.59
N ASP A 398 -7.03 9.30 -11.71
CA ASP A 398 -6.41 10.18 -10.73
C ASP A 398 -7.36 10.41 -9.55
N TYR A 399 -6.80 10.78 -8.40
CA TYR A 399 -7.54 11.14 -7.20
C TYR A 399 -7.19 12.59 -6.87
N ASP A 400 -8.19 13.47 -6.86
CA ASP A 400 -8.02 14.84 -6.39
C ASP A 400 -7.78 14.88 -4.85
N PRO A 401 -7.38 16.04 -4.28
CA PRO A 401 -7.09 16.14 -2.85
C PRO A 401 -8.23 15.72 -1.93
N GLU A 402 -9.50 16.04 -2.24
CA GLU A 402 -10.63 15.68 -1.39
C GLU A 402 -10.82 14.17 -1.38
N ARG A 403 -10.76 13.55 -2.56
CA ARG A 403 -10.88 12.10 -2.70
C ARG A 403 -9.71 11.34 -2.09
N MET A 404 -8.50 11.93 -2.12
CA MET A 404 -7.33 11.37 -1.44
C MET A 404 -7.51 11.36 0.08
N LEU A 405 -8.09 12.42 0.68
CA LEU A 405 -8.38 12.46 2.11
C LEU A 405 -9.39 11.38 2.53
N ASP A 406 -10.48 11.21 1.76
CA ASP A 406 -11.45 10.14 2.00
C ASP A 406 -10.79 8.75 1.91
N ARG A 407 -9.84 8.58 0.98
CA ARG A 407 -9.08 7.33 0.80
C ARG A 407 -8.12 7.08 1.96
N GLU A 408 -7.38 8.08 2.41
CA GLU A 408 -6.51 7.98 3.57
C GLU A 408 -7.30 7.62 4.84
N GLU A 409 -8.50 8.18 5.03
CA GLU A 409 -9.40 7.82 6.14
C GLU A 409 -9.77 6.33 6.12
N ILE A 410 -10.14 5.79 4.96
CA ILE A 410 -10.47 4.37 4.81
C ILE A 410 -9.24 3.49 5.06
N PHE A 411 -8.08 3.86 4.49
CA PHE A 411 -6.84 3.11 4.72
C PHE A 411 -6.44 3.10 6.19
N ASN A 412 -6.44 4.25 6.85
CA ASN A 412 -6.11 4.35 8.27
C ASN A 412 -7.05 3.50 9.14
N THR A 413 -8.35 3.51 8.82
CA THR A 413 -9.36 2.72 9.54
C THR A 413 -9.09 1.21 9.41
N ILE A 414 -8.84 0.74 8.18
CA ILE A 414 -8.55 -0.66 7.89
C ILE A 414 -7.19 -1.07 8.49
N GLU A 415 -6.15 -0.26 8.29
CA GLU A 415 -4.80 -0.50 8.80
C GLU A 415 -4.77 -0.59 10.32
N ASN A 416 -5.44 0.32 11.03
CA ASN A 416 -5.54 0.27 12.49
C ASN A 416 -6.20 -1.04 12.97
N THR A 417 -7.21 -1.54 12.25
CA THR A 417 -7.84 -2.82 12.55
C THR A 417 -6.88 -3.99 12.33
N PHE A 418 -6.11 -3.97 11.24
CA PHE A 418 -5.07 -4.97 10.98
C PHE A 418 -3.99 -4.98 12.06
N LYS A 419 -3.47 -3.81 12.43
CA LYS A 419 -2.47 -3.65 13.50
C LYS A 419 -2.96 -4.17 14.85
N ARG A 420 -4.19 -3.81 15.25
CA ARG A 420 -4.81 -4.32 16.50
C ARG A 420 -4.96 -5.84 16.52
N SER A 421 -5.15 -6.46 15.37
CA SER A 421 -5.24 -7.92 15.26
C SER A 421 -3.88 -8.66 15.28
N GLY A 422 -2.78 -7.91 15.41
CA GLY A 422 -1.41 -8.40 15.48
C GLY A 422 -0.83 -8.80 14.13
N ALA A 423 -1.30 -8.21 13.03
CA ALA A 423 -0.68 -8.36 11.72
C ALA A 423 0.50 -7.40 11.54
N GLN A 424 1.54 -7.89 10.87
CA GLN A 424 2.69 -7.10 10.47
C GLN A 424 2.47 -6.48 9.08
N PRO A 425 2.92 -5.24 8.83
CA PRO A 425 2.91 -4.70 7.47
C PRO A 425 3.85 -5.50 6.57
N LEU A 426 3.44 -5.70 5.33
CA LEU A 426 4.26 -6.20 4.25
C LEU A 426 4.03 -5.33 3.01
N ASP A 427 5.11 -5.03 2.30
CA ASP A 427 5.02 -4.55 0.92
C ASP A 427 5.86 -5.47 0.01
N THR A 428 5.44 -5.62 -1.24
CA THR A 428 6.14 -6.39 -2.25
C THR A 428 6.23 -5.58 -3.53
N PRO A 429 7.22 -5.85 -4.41
CA PRO A 429 7.31 -5.18 -5.70
C PRO A 429 5.98 -5.21 -6.47
N ILE A 430 5.71 -4.15 -7.24
CA ILE A 430 4.50 -4.11 -8.08
C ILE A 430 4.54 -5.13 -9.22
N CYS A 431 5.76 -5.46 -9.67
CA CYS A 431 6.04 -6.40 -10.73
C CYS A 431 6.54 -7.72 -10.14
N GLU A 432 6.02 -8.82 -10.65
CA GLU A 432 6.51 -10.16 -10.39
C GLU A 432 7.13 -10.75 -11.66
N LEU A 433 7.99 -11.76 -11.51
CA LEU A 433 8.38 -12.58 -12.66
C LEU A 433 7.12 -13.24 -13.22
N LYS A 434 6.99 -13.28 -14.55
CA LYS A 434 5.81 -13.87 -15.22
C LYS A 434 5.53 -15.30 -14.74
N GLU A 435 6.59 -16.09 -14.57
CA GLU A 435 6.51 -17.47 -14.08
C GLU A 435 5.98 -17.61 -12.64
N THR A 436 6.15 -16.58 -11.80
CA THR A 436 5.59 -16.55 -10.44
C THR A 436 4.07 -16.53 -10.49
N LEU A 437 3.50 -15.80 -11.45
CA LEU A 437 2.05 -15.62 -11.60
C LEU A 437 1.37 -16.72 -12.44
N GLN A 438 2.08 -17.29 -13.41
CA GLN A 438 1.53 -18.29 -14.32
C GLN A 438 1.09 -19.57 -13.59
N GLY A 439 -0.08 -20.10 -13.93
CA GLY A 439 -0.64 -21.32 -13.36
C GLY A 439 -1.21 -21.17 -11.96
N LYS A 440 -1.43 -19.95 -11.45
CA LYS A 440 -1.82 -19.70 -10.04
C LYS A 440 -3.26 -19.26 -9.86
N TYR A 441 -3.85 -18.58 -10.83
CA TYR A 441 -5.15 -17.92 -10.68
C TYR A 441 -6.30 -18.70 -11.31
N GLY A 442 -6.03 -19.39 -12.41
CA GLY A 442 -7.04 -20.02 -13.24
C GLY A 442 -6.98 -19.53 -14.69
N PRO A 443 -7.55 -20.30 -15.64
CA PRO A 443 -7.40 -20.03 -17.06
C PRO A 443 -8.14 -18.78 -17.56
N GLU A 444 -9.15 -18.29 -16.84
CA GLU A 444 -9.85 -17.05 -17.17
C GLU A 444 -9.08 -15.84 -16.64
N GLU A 445 -8.65 -15.91 -15.38
CA GLU A 445 -7.95 -14.85 -14.66
C GLU A 445 -6.54 -14.61 -15.20
N GLU A 446 -5.84 -15.66 -15.63
CA GLU A 446 -4.51 -15.53 -16.24
C GLU A 446 -4.51 -14.69 -17.52
N LYS A 447 -5.62 -14.69 -18.27
CA LYS A 447 -5.77 -13.86 -19.48
C LYS A 447 -5.89 -12.37 -19.15
N LEU A 448 -6.18 -12.04 -17.90
CA LEU A 448 -6.39 -10.69 -17.41
C LEU A 448 -5.12 -10.09 -16.78
N ILE A 449 -3.99 -10.80 -16.81
CA ILE A 449 -2.71 -10.31 -16.27
C ILE A 449 -2.09 -9.28 -17.23
N PHE A 450 -1.67 -8.12 -16.70
CA PHE A 450 -0.87 -7.16 -17.44
C PHE A 450 0.58 -7.65 -17.57
N HIS A 451 1.03 -7.85 -18.81
CA HIS A 451 2.42 -8.19 -19.12
C HIS A 451 3.20 -6.94 -19.54
N LEU A 452 4.42 -6.79 -19.04
CA LEU A 452 5.33 -5.75 -19.53
C LEU A 452 5.90 -6.19 -20.88
N ALA A 453 6.26 -5.20 -21.71
CA ALA A 453 6.94 -5.48 -22.98
C ALA A 453 8.30 -6.16 -22.71
N ASP A 454 8.69 -7.09 -23.57
CA ASP A 454 10.04 -7.65 -23.55
C ASP A 454 11.04 -6.58 -23.99
N GLN A 455 12.08 -6.38 -23.19
CA GLN A 455 13.13 -5.41 -23.45
C GLN A 455 14.54 -6.03 -23.34
N GLY A 456 14.65 -7.35 -23.54
CA GLY A 456 15.91 -8.10 -23.54
C GLY A 456 16.41 -8.51 -22.15
N GLY A 457 15.50 -8.70 -21.19
CA GLY A 457 15.80 -9.04 -19.80
C GLY A 457 14.77 -9.98 -19.18
N GLU A 458 14.50 -9.81 -17.88
CA GLU A 458 13.48 -10.58 -17.16
C GLU A 458 12.09 -10.31 -17.72
N ILE A 459 11.27 -11.35 -17.87
CA ILE A 459 9.89 -11.22 -18.33
C ILE A 459 9.00 -10.94 -17.13
N LEU A 460 8.54 -9.70 -17.03
CA LEU A 460 7.79 -9.20 -15.88
C LEU A 460 6.30 -9.06 -16.17
N SER A 461 5.50 -9.13 -15.12
CA SER A 461 4.07 -8.86 -15.15
C SER A 461 3.66 -8.09 -13.91
N LEU A 462 2.66 -7.20 -14.04
CA LEU A 462 2.09 -6.53 -12.88
C LEU A 462 1.36 -7.56 -12.02
N ARG A 463 1.44 -7.42 -10.69
CA ARG A 463 0.75 -8.30 -9.75
C ARG A 463 -0.78 -8.24 -9.94
N TYR A 464 -1.40 -9.40 -10.01
CA TYR A 464 -2.85 -9.56 -10.21
C TYR A 464 -3.64 -9.46 -8.88
N ASP A 465 -3.04 -9.96 -7.80
CA ASP A 465 -3.47 -9.82 -6.42
C ASP A 465 -2.24 -9.67 -5.49
N LEU A 466 -2.47 -9.60 -4.17
CA LEU A 466 -1.40 -9.55 -3.15
C LEU A 466 -1.15 -10.92 -2.48
N THR A 467 -1.98 -11.93 -2.76
CA THR A 467 -1.88 -13.29 -2.20
C THR A 467 -0.73 -14.09 -2.80
N VAL A 468 -0.58 -14.09 -4.14
CA VAL A 468 0.54 -14.80 -4.79
C VAL A 468 1.90 -14.16 -4.46
N PRO A 469 2.06 -12.82 -4.47
CA PRO A 469 3.27 -12.17 -3.95
C PRO A 469 3.60 -12.54 -2.50
N PHE A 470 2.58 -12.68 -1.63
CA PHE A 470 2.77 -13.14 -0.26
C PHE A 470 3.21 -14.60 -0.19
N ALA A 471 2.60 -15.50 -0.97
CA ALA A 471 3.04 -16.90 -1.02
C ALA A 471 4.48 -17.04 -1.54
N ARG A 472 4.88 -16.20 -2.51
CA ARG A 472 6.28 -16.08 -2.96
C ARG A 472 7.18 -15.55 -1.84
N PHE A 473 6.73 -14.56 -1.05
CA PHE A 473 7.48 -14.03 0.10
C PHE A 473 7.79 -15.14 1.11
N LEU A 474 6.77 -15.86 1.56
CA LEU A 474 6.92 -16.98 2.49
C LEU A 474 7.89 -18.03 1.94
N THR A 475 7.77 -18.38 0.66
CA THR A 475 8.64 -19.35 -0.01
C THR A 475 10.10 -18.89 -0.03
N MET A 476 10.35 -17.65 -0.44
CA MET A 476 11.69 -17.09 -0.61
C MET A 476 12.44 -17.01 0.73
N PHE A 477 11.74 -16.60 1.79
CA PHE A 477 12.30 -16.49 3.14
C PHE A 477 12.15 -17.77 3.97
N LYS A 478 11.58 -18.84 3.41
CA LYS A 478 11.29 -20.11 4.10
C LYS A 478 10.53 -19.93 5.40
N MET A 479 9.61 -18.96 5.43
CA MET A 479 8.81 -18.66 6.60
C MET A 479 7.66 -19.66 6.72
N HIS A 480 7.49 -20.23 7.91
CA HIS A 480 6.45 -21.23 8.19
C HIS A 480 5.20 -20.65 8.85
N SER A 481 5.29 -19.42 9.34
CA SER A 481 4.17 -18.71 9.96
C SER A 481 4.36 -17.21 9.84
N MET A 482 3.30 -16.50 9.51
CA MET A 482 3.26 -15.04 9.50
C MET A 482 1.80 -14.59 9.58
N LYS A 483 1.54 -13.52 10.30
CA LYS A 483 0.29 -12.78 10.18
C LYS A 483 0.62 -11.43 9.58
N ARG A 484 0.05 -11.12 8.42
CA ARG A 484 0.43 -9.92 7.67
C ARG A 484 -0.77 -9.16 7.17
N TYR A 485 -0.57 -7.86 6.97
CA TYR A 485 -1.43 -7.07 6.11
C TYR A 485 -0.62 -6.42 4.99
N HIS A 486 -1.28 -6.18 3.87
CA HIS A 486 -0.70 -5.48 2.72
C HIS A 486 -1.78 -4.61 2.08
N ILE A 487 -1.54 -3.31 2.00
CA ILE A 487 -2.41 -2.37 1.29
C ILE A 487 -1.68 -1.91 0.04
N GLY A 488 -2.18 -2.25 -1.14
CA GLY A 488 -1.46 -1.99 -2.38
C GLY A 488 -2.34 -2.06 -3.63
N LYS A 489 -1.88 -1.37 -4.69
CA LYS A 489 -2.51 -1.45 -6.02
C LYS A 489 -2.31 -2.82 -6.65
N VAL A 490 -3.32 -3.29 -7.37
CA VAL A 490 -3.30 -4.50 -8.21
C VAL A 490 -3.90 -4.22 -9.58
N TYR A 491 -3.57 -5.07 -10.55
CA TYR A 491 -3.81 -4.80 -11.97
C TYR A 491 -4.52 -5.95 -12.68
N ARG A 492 -5.67 -5.65 -13.29
CA ARG A 492 -6.49 -6.64 -14.02
C ARG A 492 -7.03 -6.05 -15.32
N ILE A 493 -6.85 -6.74 -16.44
CA ILE A 493 -7.38 -6.33 -17.76
C ILE A 493 -8.88 -6.69 -17.86
N ASP A 494 -9.65 -6.33 -16.84
CA ASP A 494 -11.10 -6.58 -16.81
C ASP A 494 -11.85 -5.60 -17.75
N ASN A 495 -13.16 -5.78 -17.88
CA ASN A 495 -14.07 -4.81 -18.48
C ASN A 495 -14.73 -3.98 -17.35
N PRO A 496 -14.13 -2.84 -16.96
CA PRO A 496 -14.58 -2.09 -15.80
C PRO A 496 -15.91 -1.36 -16.03
N ASP A 497 -16.77 -1.40 -15.02
CA ASP A 497 -17.84 -0.44 -14.73
C ASP A 497 -17.39 0.49 -13.58
N CYS A 498 -16.82 1.64 -13.94
CA CYS A 498 -16.29 2.60 -12.97
C CYS A 498 -17.39 3.20 -12.08
N THR A 499 -18.65 3.23 -12.53
CA THR A 499 -19.79 3.74 -11.73
C THR A 499 -20.10 2.84 -10.53
N LYS A 500 -19.68 1.57 -10.61
CA LYS A 500 -19.82 0.55 -9.57
C LYS A 500 -18.51 0.23 -8.85
N GLY A 501 -17.52 1.12 -8.98
CA GLY A 501 -16.22 0.95 -8.34
C GLY A 501 -15.43 -0.27 -8.84
N THR A 502 -15.57 -0.65 -10.12
CA THR A 502 -14.68 -1.64 -10.75
C THR A 502 -13.70 -0.95 -11.68
N PHE A 503 -12.43 -1.31 -11.55
CA PHE A 503 -11.32 -0.65 -12.24
C PHE A 503 -10.32 -1.69 -12.73
N ARG A 504 -9.39 -1.27 -13.59
CA ARG A 504 -8.23 -2.08 -14.01
C ARG A 504 -7.01 -1.90 -13.12
N GLU A 505 -6.90 -0.73 -12.48
CA GLU A 505 -5.99 -0.45 -11.38
C GLU A 505 -6.85 -0.10 -10.16
N PHE A 506 -6.68 -0.81 -9.05
CA PHE A 506 -7.38 -0.52 -7.79
C PHE A 506 -6.59 -1.06 -6.61
N TYR A 507 -6.89 -0.55 -5.42
CA TYR A 507 -6.31 -0.99 -4.17
C TYR A 507 -7.04 -2.18 -3.57
N GLN A 508 -6.24 -3.14 -3.18
CA GLN A 508 -6.61 -4.21 -2.29
C GLN A 508 -6.04 -3.93 -0.89
N CYS A 509 -6.84 -4.20 0.13
CA CYS A 509 -6.40 -4.23 1.53
C CYS A 509 -6.48 -5.67 2.02
N ASP A 510 -5.34 -6.35 2.04
CA ASP A 510 -5.26 -7.77 2.32
C ASP A 510 -4.84 -8.04 3.76
N PHE A 511 -5.43 -9.06 4.36
CA PHE A 511 -5.07 -9.59 5.67
C PHE A 511 -5.00 -11.11 5.60
N ASP A 512 -3.88 -11.68 6.06
CA ASP A 512 -3.61 -13.10 5.92
C ASP A 512 -2.92 -13.67 7.16
N ILE A 513 -3.37 -14.89 7.53
CA ILE A 513 -2.78 -15.73 8.57
C ILE A 513 -2.20 -16.96 7.88
N ALA A 514 -0.87 -17.04 7.83
CA ALA A 514 -0.12 -18.19 7.35
C ALA A 514 0.48 -18.96 8.52
N GLY A 515 0.41 -20.28 8.46
CA GLY A 515 0.93 -21.19 9.48
C GLY A 515 -0.11 -22.21 9.96
N GLN A 516 0.38 -23.24 10.66
CA GLN A 516 -0.47 -24.32 11.16
C GLN A 516 -1.50 -23.80 12.16
N SER A 517 -2.78 -24.07 11.89
CA SER A 517 -3.92 -23.74 12.74
C SER A 517 -4.76 -24.98 13.00
N ASP A 518 -5.29 -25.12 14.21
CA ASP A 518 -6.37 -26.07 14.47
C ASP A 518 -7.68 -25.55 13.88
N SER A 519 -8.65 -26.46 13.68
CA SER A 519 -9.86 -26.23 12.87
C SER A 519 -10.56 -24.90 13.21
N MET A 520 -10.70 -24.05 12.18
CA MET A 520 -11.45 -22.79 12.15
C MET A 520 -11.02 -21.66 13.09
N ILE A 521 -9.92 -21.80 13.85
CA ILE A 521 -9.45 -20.73 14.75
C ILE A 521 -8.94 -19.54 13.93
N ALA A 522 -7.97 -19.77 13.04
CA ALA A 522 -7.47 -18.73 12.14
C ALA A 522 -8.58 -18.21 11.19
N ASP A 523 -9.45 -19.10 10.70
CA ASP A 523 -10.55 -18.76 9.79
C ASP A 523 -11.56 -17.81 10.45
N SER A 524 -12.03 -18.12 11.66
CA SER A 524 -12.96 -17.26 12.41
C SER A 524 -12.35 -15.91 12.79
N ARG A 525 -11.05 -15.89 13.14
CA ARG A 525 -10.27 -14.66 13.34
C ARG A 525 -10.22 -13.81 12.07
N CYS A 526 -9.98 -14.44 10.92
CA CYS A 526 -9.96 -13.78 9.63
C CYS A 526 -11.31 -13.10 9.33
N ILE A 527 -12.43 -13.83 9.51
CA ILE A 527 -13.78 -13.27 9.36
C ILE A 527 -14.04 -12.13 10.36
N ARG A 528 -13.60 -12.26 11.61
CA ARG A 528 -13.75 -11.20 12.62
C ARG A 528 -13.03 -9.92 12.23
N VAL A 529 -11.79 -10.01 11.74
CA VAL A 529 -11.05 -8.83 11.27
C VAL A 529 -11.76 -8.19 10.09
N LEU A 530 -12.24 -8.98 9.12
CA LEU A 530 -13.05 -8.46 8.00
C LEU A 530 -14.32 -7.75 8.51
N TYR A 531 -15.08 -8.38 9.39
CA TYR A 531 -16.30 -7.82 9.97
C TYR A 531 -16.03 -6.47 10.66
N LYS A 532 -14.93 -6.37 11.42
CA LYS A 532 -14.51 -5.13 12.06
C LYS A 532 -14.13 -4.05 11.05
N CYS A 533 -13.32 -4.38 10.04
CA CYS A 533 -12.96 -3.43 9.00
C CYS A 533 -14.20 -2.85 8.30
N LEU A 534 -15.19 -3.68 7.97
CA LEU A 534 -16.42 -3.21 7.30
C LEU A 534 -17.27 -2.32 8.23
N LYS A 535 -17.44 -2.71 9.50
CA LYS A 535 -18.17 -1.88 10.48
C LYS A 535 -17.46 -0.55 10.75
N ASP A 536 -16.16 -0.59 11.00
CA ASP A 536 -15.36 0.59 11.33
C ASP A 536 -15.25 1.53 10.11
N ALA A 537 -15.27 1.00 8.88
CA ALA A 537 -15.38 1.77 7.64
C ALA A 537 -16.80 2.34 7.38
N GLY A 538 -17.74 2.16 8.30
CA GLY A 538 -19.07 2.77 8.27
C GLY A 538 -20.16 1.98 7.54
N LEU A 539 -19.92 0.72 7.15
CA LEU A 539 -20.94 -0.08 6.47
C LEU A 539 -21.97 -0.58 7.50
N GLN A 540 -23.19 -0.05 7.40
CA GLN A 540 -24.27 -0.34 8.36
C GLN A 540 -24.97 -1.69 8.13
N SER A 541 -25.06 -2.16 6.88
CA SER A 541 -25.81 -3.37 6.52
C SER A 541 -25.07 -4.19 5.47
N PHE A 542 -24.42 -5.26 5.92
CA PHE A 542 -23.70 -6.20 5.05
C PHE A 542 -23.91 -7.64 5.53
N ILE A 543 -23.63 -8.58 4.62
CA ILE A 543 -23.63 -10.01 4.88
C ILE A 543 -22.31 -10.64 4.43
N ILE A 544 -21.72 -11.47 5.28
CA ILE A 544 -20.57 -12.31 4.96
C ILE A 544 -21.10 -13.71 4.64
N LYS A 545 -21.10 -14.05 3.36
CA LYS A 545 -21.46 -15.39 2.88
C LYS A 545 -20.27 -16.31 3.04
N VAL A 546 -20.48 -17.52 3.53
CA VAL A 546 -19.44 -18.54 3.72
C VAL A 546 -19.83 -19.86 3.06
N ASN A 547 -18.84 -20.57 2.53
CA ASN A 547 -18.97 -21.93 2.01
C ASN A 547 -17.62 -22.64 2.10
N MET A 548 -17.55 -23.94 1.81
CA MET A 548 -16.28 -24.66 1.70
C MET A 548 -16.20 -25.43 0.39
N VAL A 549 -15.01 -25.41 -0.23
CA VAL A 549 -14.73 -26.12 -1.49
C VAL A 549 -15.15 -27.61 -1.42
N PRO A 550 -14.84 -28.39 -0.36
CA PRO A 550 -15.26 -29.80 -0.29
C PRO A 550 -16.78 -30.03 -0.21
N ILE A 551 -17.57 -29.01 0.17
CA ILE A 551 -19.04 -29.11 0.17
C ILE A 551 -19.55 -28.97 -1.27
N LEU A 552 -18.99 -28.02 -2.05
CA LEU A 552 -19.31 -27.88 -3.48
C LEU A 552 -18.91 -29.12 -4.28
N GLU A 553 -17.74 -29.69 -4.03
CA GLU A 553 -17.32 -30.97 -4.64
C GLU A 553 -18.31 -32.10 -4.31
N GLY A 554 -18.80 -32.13 -3.07
CA GLY A 554 -19.86 -33.03 -2.62
C GLY A 554 -21.16 -32.84 -3.37
N VAL A 555 -21.58 -31.60 -3.61
CA VAL A 555 -22.76 -31.25 -4.42
C VAL A 555 -22.61 -31.80 -5.83
N PHE A 556 -21.46 -31.59 -6.47
CA PHE A 556 -21.21 -32.08 -7.82
C PHE A 556 -21.20 -33.61 -7.87
N THR A 557 -20.56 -34.25 -6.89
CA THR A 557 -20.54 -35.71 -6.73
C THR A 557 -21.96 -36.26 -6.57
N LEU A 558 -22.76 -35.66 -5.69
CA LEU A 558 -24.14 -36.06 -5.43
C LEU A 558 -25.03 -35.87 -6.66
N ALA A 559 -24.77 -34.82 -7.46
CA ALA A 559 -25.46 -34.59 -8.71
C ALA A 559 -25.10 -35.60 -9.81
N GLY A 560 -23.99 -36.33 -9.66
CA GLY A 560 -23.49 -37.30 -10.64
C GLY A 560 -22.53 -36.69 -11.66
N ALA A 561 -21.95 -35.51 -11.40
CA ALA A 561 -20.95 -34.92 -12.26
C ALA A 561 -19.59 -35.64 -12.07
N PRO A 562 -18.83 -35.90 -13.15
CA PRO A 562 -17.51 -36.49 -13.04
C PRO A 562 -16.48 -35.45 -12.58
N GLU A 563 -15.49 -35.86 -11.80
CA GLU A 563 -14.46 -34.97 -11.22
C GLU A 563 -13.74 -34.08 -12.25
N LYS A 564 -13.50 -34.61 -13.46
CA LYS A 564 -12.89 -33.86 -14.57
C LYS A 564 -13.65 -32.59 -14.96
N SER A 565 -14.94 -32.50 -14.61
CA SER A 565 -15.81 -31.35 -14.89
C SER A 565 -15.88 -30.36 -13.73
N PHE A 566 -15.31 -30.66 -12.56
CA PHE A 566 -15.44 -29.81 -11.36
C PHE A 566 -14.87 -28.41 -11.57
N LYS A 567 -13.72 -28.30 -12.23
CA LYS A 567 -13.12 -27.00 -12.54
C LYS A 567 -14.06 -26.11 -13.35
N THR A 568 -14.66 -26.64 -14.41
CA THR A 568 -15.65 -25.91 -15.23
C THR A 568 -16.92 -25.57 -14.42
N LEU A 569 -17.35 -26.46 -13.53
CA LEU A 569 -18.47 -26.21 -12.64
C LEU A 569 -18.18 -25.07 -11.64
N PHE A 570 -17.00 -25.03 -11.02
CA PHE A 570 -16.62 -23.94 -10.12
C PHE A 570 -16.65 -22.58 -10.82
N ILE A 571 -16.11 -22.49 -12.04
CA ILE A 571 -16.12 -21.28 -12.88
C ILE A 571 -17.58 -20.88 -13.20
N ALA A 572 -18.43 -21.84 -13.54
CA ALA A 572 -19.84 -21.59 -13.82
C ALA A 572 -20.60 -21.09 -12.58
N MET A 573 -20.31 -21.64 -11.39
CA MET A 573 -20.93 -21.19 -10.14
C MET A 573 -20.51 -19.76 -9.77
N ASP A 574 -19.26 -19.38 -9.96
CA ASP A 574 -18.81 -18.01 -9.67
C ASP A 574 -19.52 -16.96 -10.55
N LYS A 575 -19.91 -17.35 -11.78
CA LYS A 575 -20.64 -16.50 -12.73
C LYS A 575 -22.12 -16.29 -12.38
N LEU A 576 -22.70 -17.02 -11.43
CA LEU A 576 -24.11 -16.89 -11.03
C LEU A 576 -24.51 -15.47 -10.60
N LYS A 577 -23.54 -14.66 -10.18
CA LYS A 577 -23.74 -13.27 -9.74
C LYS A 577 -24.07 -12.31 -10.90
N LYS A 578 -23.62 -12.63 -12.11
CA LYS A 578 -23.70 -11.74 -13.28
C LYS A 578 -24.37 -12.39 -14.49
N THR A 579 -24.51 -13.71 -14.49
CA THR A 579 -24.99 -14.49 -15.63
C THR A 579 -26.24 -15.27 -15.25
N SER A 580 -27.22 -15.30 -16.16
CA SER A 580 -28.47 -16.04 -15.95
C SER A 580 -28.22 -17.56 -15.88
N TRP A 581 -29.07 -18.28 -15.15
CA TRP A 581 -28.98 -19.74 -15.08
C TRP A 581 -29.10 -20.41 -16.45
N ASP A 582 -29.97 -19.91 -17.34
CA ASP A 582 -30.19 -20.51 -18.65
C ASP A 582 -28.93 -20.44 -19.52
N GLU A 583 -28.22 -19.31 -19.48
CA GLU A 583 -26.93 -19.15 -20.16
C GLU A 583 -25.85 -20.05 -19.55
N ILE A 584 -25.77 -20.12 -18.22
CA ILE A 584 -24.86 -21.04 -17.51
C ILE A 584 -25.14 -22.50 -17.90
N LYS A 585 -26.42 -22.91 -17.90
CA LYS A 585 -26.86 -24.26 -18.27
C LYS A 585 -26.42 -24.58 -19.69
N GLN A 586 -26.67 -23.70 -20.66
CA GLN A 586 -26.26 -23.92 -22.06
C GLN A 586 -24.75 -24.10 -22.20
N ASN A 587 -23.95 -23.25 -21.54
CA ASN A 587 -22.49 -23.34 -21.58
C ASN A 587 -21.99 -24.64 -20.94
N LEU A 588 -22.53 -25.00 -19.77
CA LEU A 588 -22.17 -26.24 -19.07
C LEU A 588 -22.44 -27.48 -19.92
N LEU A 589 -23.63 -27.60 -20.51
CA LEU A 589 -23.99 -28.74 -21.37
C LEU A 589 -23.02 -28.88 -22.55
N LYS A 590 -22.65 -27.75 -23.16
CA LYS A 590 -21.75 -27.70 -24.31
C LYS A 590 -20.30 -28.03 -23.97
N GLU A 591 -19.78 -27.51 -22.86
CA GLU A 591 -18.35 -27.60 -22.51
C GLU A 591 -18.00 -28.88 -21.76
N THR A 592 -18.92 -29.40 -20.94
CA THR A 592 -18.64 -30.54 -20.06
C THR A 592 -19.22 -31.86 -20.57
N GLY A 593 -20.23 -31.80 -21.46
CA GLY A 593 -21.00 -32.97 -21.88
C GLY A 593 -21.91 -33.54 -20.78
N LEU A 594 -22.19 -32.77 -19.73
CA LEU A 594 -23.17 -33.14 -18.70
C LEU A 594 -24.58 -33.23 -19.28
N THR A 595 -25.44 -34.03 -18.64
CA THR A 595 -26.86 -34.10 -19.00
C THR A 595 -27.65 -32.99 -18.31
N GLU A 596 -28.78 -32.58 -18.88
CA GLU A 596 -29.67 -31.60 -18.25
C GLU A 596 -30.09 -32.01 -16.85
N VAL A 597 -30.35 -33.31 -16.63
CA VAL A 597 -30.73 -33.86 -15.33
C VAL A 597 -29.65 -33.59 -14.27
N ILE A 598 -28.36 -33.73 -14.62
CA ILE A 598 -27.26 -33.44 -13.69
C ILE A 598 -27.20 -31.94 -13.41
N VAL A 599 -27.27 -31.10 -14.45
CA VAL A 599 -27.17 -29.64 -14.32
C VAL A 599 -28.33 -29.07 -13.49
N ASP A 600 -29.56 -29.51 -13.73
CA ASP A 600 -30.73 -29.09 -12.96
C ASP A 600 -30.65 -29.59 -11.52
N LYS A 601 -30.14 -30.81 -11.28
CA LYS A 601 -29.88 -31.30 -9.91
C LYS A 601 -28.84 -30.45 -9.17
N ILE A 602 -27.80 -29.97 -9.85
CA ILE A 602 -26.85 -29.00 -9.25
C ILE A 602 -27.59 -27.71 -8.88
N ARG A 603 -28.42 -27.17 -9.78
CA ARG A 603 -29.24 -25.97 -9.53
C ARG A 603 -30.06 -26.07 -8.25
N ASP A 604 -30.70 -27.22 -8.04
CA ASP A 604 -31.59 -27.43 -6.89
C ASP A 604 -30.78 -27.53 -5.59
N LEU A 605 -29.62 -28.19 -5.64
CA LEU A 605 -28.74 -28.32 -4.48
C LEU A 605 -28.14 -26.97 -4.07
N ILE A 606 -27.63 -26.16 -5.00
CA ILE A 606 -26.95 -24.89 -4.65
C ILE A 606 -27.87 -23.80 -4.09
N GLN A 607 -29.21 -23.97 -4.15
CA GLN A 607 -30.17 -23.02 -3.58
C GLN A 607 -30.18 -23.01 -2.04
N HIS A 608 -29.51 -23.97 -1.40
CA HIS A 608 -29.48 -24.09 0.06
C HIS A 608 -28.61 -22.99 0.67
N ARG A 609 -29.24 -22.13 1.48
CA ARG A 609 -28.59 -21.04 2.22
C ARG A 609 -29.26 -20.86 3.59
N GLY A 610 -28.55 -20.31 4.56
CA GLY A 610 -29.14 -20.01 5.87
C GLY A 610 -28.13 -19.90 7.02
N SER A 611 -28.66 -20.02 8.23
CA SER A 611 -27.92 -20.05 9.49
C SER A 611 -27.30 -21.43 9.77
N GLU A 612 -26.70 -21.58 10.96
CA GLU A 612 -26.21 -22.86 11.49
C GLU A 612 -27.26 -23.98 11.42
N ASP A 613 -28.55 -23.69 11.60
CA ASP A 613 -29.62 -24.69 11.54
C ASP A 613 -29.69 -25.41 10.19
N LYS A 614 -29.33 -24.70 9.10
CA LYS A 614 -29.29 -25.28 7.76
C LYS A 614 -28.15 -26.30 7.61
N LEU A 615 -27.05 -26.12 8.35
CA LEU A 615 -25.93 -27.07 8.33
C LEU A 615 -26.33 -28.41 8.96
N ASP A 616 -27.17 -28.39 10.00
CA ASP A 616 -27.68 -29.62 10.63
C ASP A 616 -28.58 -30.42 9.70
N GLU A 617 -29.42 -29.74 8.93
CA GLU A 617 -30.25 -30.37 7.90
C GLU A 617 -29.37 -31.06 6.83
N LEU A 618 -28.32 -30.38 6.36
CA LEU A 618 -27.41 -30.91 5.33
C LEU A 618 -26.55 -32.07 5.84
N LEU A 619 -26.13 -32.02 7.11
CA LEU A 619 -25.41 -33.10 7.80
C LEU A 619 -26.28 -34.36 7.95
N ALA A 620 -27.57 -34.19 8.21
CA ALA A 620 -28.50 -35.32 8.28
C ALA A 620 -28.89 -35.89 6.89
N GLY A 621 -28.67 -35.11 5.82
CA GLY A 621 -29.03 -35.45 4.45
C GLY A 621 -27.97 -36.27 3.68
N GLU A 622 -28.14 -36.35 2.36
CA GLU A 622 -27.24 -37.10 1.48
C GLU A 622 -25.82 -36.50 1.40
N LEU A 623 -25.68 -35.18 1.54
CA LEU A 623 -24.37 -34.52 1.57
C LEU A 623 -23.55 -34.94 2.80
N GLY A 624 -24.19 -35.09 3.97
CA GLY A 624 -23.54 -35.57 5.18
C GLY A 624 -23.06 -37.03 5.11
N LYS A 625 -23.47 -37.81 4.09
CA LYS A 625 -22.95 -39.16 3.85
C LYS A 625 -21.63 -39.15 3.08
N ILE A 626 -21.28 -38.05 2.42
CA ILE A 626 -20.01 -37.87 1.72
C ILE A 626 -18.98 -37.39 2.74
N LYS A 627 -17.96 -38.23 3.04
CA LYS A 627 -16.99 -37.97 4.11
C LYS A 627 -16.37 -36.57 4.07
N SER A 628 -15.88 -36.12 2.91
CA SER A 628 -15.26 -34.80 2.75
C SER A 628 -16.24 -33.65 3.01
N SER A 629 -17.50 -33.80 2.58
CA SER A 629 -18.56 -32.83 2.81
C SER A 629 -19.04 -32.83 4.26
N GLN A 630 -19.12 -33.99 4.89
CA GLN A 630 -19.44 -34.13 6.32
C GLN A 630 -18.41 -33.39 7.18
N GLU A 631 -17.11 -33.66 6.98
CA GLU A 631 -16.02 -33.00 7.71
C GLU A 631 -16.03 -31.47 7.50
N ALA A 632 -16.37 -31.01 6.29
CA ALA A 632 -16.48 -29.59 5.98
C ALA A 632 -17.72 -28.94 6.62
N LEU A 633 -18.88 -29.61 6.64
CA LEU A 633 -20.09 -29.13 7.32
C LEU A 633 -19.87 -29.02 8.84
N GLU A 634 -19.22 -30.01 9.46
CA GLU A 634 -18.83 -29.97 10.89
C GLU A 634 -17.85 -28.82 11.17
N SER A 635 -16.93 -28.56 10.24
CA SER A 635 -16.01 -27.42 10.31
C SER A 635 -16.77 -26.09 10.22
N LEU A 636 -17.73 -25.93 9.30
CA LEU A 636 -18.56 -24.74 9.25
C LEU A 636 -19.35 -24.52 10.54
N LYS A 637 -19.91 -25.57 11.16
CA LYS A 637 -20.55 -25.41 12.48
C LYS A 637 -19.58 -24.86 13.53
N THR A 638 -18.35 -25.38 13.55
CA THR A 638 -17.29 -24.88 14.42
C THR A 638 -16.96 -23.41 14.12
N LEU A 639 -16.94 -23.00 12.85
CA LEU A 639 -16.77 -21.62 12.42
C LEU A 639 -17.87 -20.72 12.99
N PHE A 640 -19.16 -21.08 12.83
CA PHE A 640 -20.28 -20.28 13.35
C PHE A 640 -20.18 -20.09 14.87
N LYS A 641 -19.83 -21.15 15.61
CA LYS A 641 -19.61 -21.09 17.07
C LYS A 641 -18.50 -20.12 17.44
N TYR A 642 -17.38 -20.15 16.74
CA TYR A 642 -16.25 -19.24 17.00
C TYR A 642 -16.55 -17.81 16.58
N CYS A 643 -17.25 -17.60 15.47
CA CYS A 643 -17.75 -16.29 15.04
C CYS A 643 -18.67 -15.67 16.12
N GLN A 644 -19.56 -16.47 16.71
CA GLN A 644 -20.39 -16.02 17.83
C GLN A 644 -19.56 -15.65 19.07
N ALA A 645 -18.56 -16.46 19.43
CA ALA A 645 -17.65 -16.16 20.53
C ALA A 645 -16.85 -14.86 20.29
N LEU A 646 -16.49 -14.59 19.03
CA LEU A 646 -15.83 -13.36 18.57
C LEU A 646 -16.80 -12.17 18.41
N GLY A 647 -18.10 -12.33 18.70
CA GLY A 647 -19.08 -11.25 18.68
C GLY A 647 -19.44 -10.77 17.28
N ILE A 648 -19.40 -11.65 16.29
CA ILE A 648 -19.98 -11.40 14.97
C ILE A 648 -21.49 -11.53 15.07
N ASP A 649 -22.22 -10.53 14.60
CA ASP A 649 -23.69 -10.55 14.61
C ASP A 649 -24.19 -11.73 13.78
N LYS A 650 -25.20 -12.44 14.30
CA LYS A 650 -25.77 -13.63 13.62
C LYS A 650 -26.31 -13.29 12.23
N ASP A 651 -26.86 -12.08 12.07
CA ASP A 651 -27.40 -11.62 10.79
C ASP A 651 -26.32 -11.14 9.82
N SER A 652 -25.05 -11.04 10.25
CA SER A 652 -23.93 -10.60 9.41
C SER A 652 -23.13 -11.74 8.80
N ILE A 653 -23.49 -13.00 9.06
CA ILE A 653 -22.86 -14.17 8.48
C ILE A 653 -23.90 -15.22 8.07
N GLU A 654 -23.82 -15.71 6.83
CA GLU A 654 -24.70 -16.78 6.34
C GLU A 654 -23.91 -17.85 5.60
N PHE A 655 -24.39 -19.08 5.68
CA PHE A 655 -23.97 -20.13 4.77
C PHE A 655 -24.73 -19.98 3.45
N ASP A 656 -24.01 -20.01 2.33
CA ASP A 656 -24.60 -19.93 0.98
C ASP A 656 -23.91 -20.94 0.06
N LEU A 657 -24.62 -22.01 -0.30
CA LEU A 657 -24.07 -23.10 -1.11
C LEU A 657 -23.85 -22.71 -2.58
N SER A 658 -24.42 -21.59 -3.04
CA SER A 658 -24.12 -21.03 -4.36
C SER A 658 -22.80 -20.26 -4.41
N LEU A 659 -22.23 -19.92 -3.25
CA LEU A 659 -20.97 -19.20 -3.18
C LEU A 659 -19.83 -20.08 -3.69
N SER A 660 -19.30 -19.69 -4.83
CA SER A 660 -18.00 -20.10 -5.37
C SER A 660 -17.08 -18.87 -5.45
N ARG A 661 -15.78 -19.09 -5.65
CA ARG A 661 -14.79 -18.03 -5.90
C ARG A 661 -14.02 -18.38 -7.17
N GLY A 662 -13.81 -17.42 -8.04
CA GLY A 662 -13.14 -17.62 -9.34
C GLY A 662 -11.65 -17.99 -9.30
N LEU A 663 -10.99 -17.97 -8.13
CA LEU A 663 -9.56 -18.26 -8.03
C LEU A 663 -9.31 -19.74 -7.68
N ASP A 664 -8.54 -20.42 -8.53
CA ASP A 664 -8.26 -21.86 -8.43
C ASP A 664 -7.47 -22.26 -7.17
N TYR A 665 -6.85 -21.31 -6.47
CA TYR A 665 -5.95 -21.61 -5.35
C TYR A 665 -6.67 -21.90 -4.02
N TYR A 666 -7.98 -21.69 -3.92
CA TYR A 666 -8.73 -21.98 -2.69
C TYR A 666 -8.90 -23.48 -2.47
N THR A 667 -8.68 -23.93 -1.23
CA THR A 667 -8.69 -25.36 -0.87
C THR A 667 -9.70 -25.71 0.23
N GLY A 668 -10.23 -24.71 0.95
CA GLY A 668 -11.05 -24.91 2.14
C GLY A 668 -12.21 -23.93 2.23
N LEU A 669 -12.27 -23.19 3.33
CA LEU A 669 -13.23 -22.09 3.52
C LEU A 669 -13.09 -21.08 2.38
N ILE A 670 -14.22 -20.61 1.86
CA ILE A 670 -14.35 -19.46 0.98
C ILE A 670 -15.43 -18.54 1.51
N PHE A 671 -15.23 -17.24 1.37
CA PHE A 671 -16.19 -16.27 1.86
C PHE A 671 -16.19 -14.98 1.03
N GLU A 672 -17.32 -14.29 1.08
CA GLU A 672 -17.55 -13.04 0.36
C GLU A 672 -18.44 -12.13 1.18
N ALA A 673 -18.05 -10.87 1.32
CA ALA A 673 -18.89 -9.84 1.92
C ALA A 673 -19.55 -8.99 0.83
N SER A 674 -20.84 -8.72 1.01
CA SER A 674 -21.64 -7.86 0.14
C SER A 674 -22.60 -7.02 0.98
N LEU A 675 -23.02 -5.88 0.43
CA LEU A 675 -24.09 -5.08 1.04
C LEU A 675 -25.41 -5.85 0.96
N LYS A 676 -26.32 -5.62 1.92
CA LYS A 676 -27.68 -6.20 1.85
C LYS A 676 -28.60 -5.29 1.05
N ASP A 677 -29.59 -5.87 0.37
CA ASP A 677 -30.69 -5.10 -0.20
C ASP A 677 -31.49 -4.35 0.89
N PRO A 678 -32.01 -3.15 0.60
CA PRO A 678 -31.92 -2.41 -0.68
C PRO A 678 -30.62 -1.61 -0.86
N VAL A 679 -29.68 -1.68 0.10
CA VAL A 679 -28.45 -0.86 0.15
C VAL A 679 -27.40 -1.30 -0.88
N ASP A 680 -27.47 -2.51 -1.42
CA ASP A 680 -26.49 -3.00 -2.39
C ASP A 680 -26.46 -2.16 -3.68
N HIS A 681 -27.62 -1.68 -4.16
CA HIS A 681 -27.71 -0.89 -5.40
C HIS A 681 -26.91 -1.46 -6.60
N GLY A 682 -26.62 -2.77 -6.61
CA GLY A 682 -25.81 -3.43 -7.61
C GLY A 682 -24.30 -3.21 -7.51
N PHE A 683 -23.76 -2.74 -6.36
CA PHE A 683 -22.32 -2.68 -6.09
C PHE A 683 -21.70 -4.08 -5.99
N GLY A 684 -22.44 -5.06 -5.47
CA GLY A 684 -21.98 -6.43 -5.29
C GLY A 684 -20.95 -6.58 -4.17
N SER A 685 -20.03 -7.53 -4.33
CA SER A 685 -19.05 -7.87 -3.28
C SER A 685 -18.09 -6.72 -2.94
N VAL A 686 -17.94 -6.40 -1.66
CA VAL A 686 -16.97 -5.40 -1.16
C VAL A 686 -15.67 -6.03 -0.66
N ALA A 687 -15.71 -7.31 -0.32
CA ALA A 687 -14.55 -8.07 0.12
C ALA A 687 -14.74 -9.56 -0.20
N GLY A 688 -13.63 -10.29 -0.32
CA GLY A 688 -13.65 -11.72 -0.53
C GLY A 688 -12.37 -12.38 -0.05
N GLY A 689 -12.45 -13.66 0.30
CA GLY A 689 -11.33 -14.38 0.89
C GLY A 689 -11.57 -15.87 0.98
N GLY A 690 -10.63 -16.55 1.61
CA GLY A 690 -10.68 -17.98 1.82
C GLY A 690 -9.35 -18.59 2.22
N ARG A 691 -9.36 -19.91 2.39
CA ARG A 691 -8.23 -20.75 2.74
C ARG A 691 -7.56 -21.30 1.49
N TYR A 692 -6.24 -21.23 1.41
CA TYR A 692 -5.45 -21.53 0.22
C TYR A 692 -4.18 -22.34 0.54
N ASP A 693 -4.34 -23.47 1.24
CA ASP A 693 -3.23 -24.24 1.81
C ASP A 693 -2.25 -24.82 0.77
N GLY A 694 -2.67 -24.88 -0.50
CA GLY A 694 -1.88 -25.39 -1.61
C GLY A 694 -0.90 -24.37 -2.23
N LEU A 695 -1.10 -23.07 -2.05
CA LEU A 695 -0.45 -22.05 -2.88
C LEU A 695 1.07 -21.96 -2.66
N VAL A 696 1.51 -21.95 -1.41
CA VAL A 696 2.95 -21.97 -1.07
C VAL A 696 3.61 -23.25 -1.57
N THR A 697 2.91 -24.38 -1.47
CA THR A 697 3.38 -25.69 -1.98
C THR A 697 3.57 -25.66 -3.50
N LEU A 698 2.73 -24.93 -4.22
CA LEU A 698 2.81 -24.78 -5.68
C LEU A 698 4.05 -24.00 -6.12
N LEU A 699 4.53 -23.06 -5.31
CA LEU A 699 5.73 -22.25 -5.56
C LEU A 699 7.02 -22.92 -5.05
N ALA A 700 6.98 -23.48 -3.84
CA ALA A 700 8.14 -24.02 -3.14
C ALA A 700 8.39 -25.53 -3.39
N GLY A 701 7.42 -26.22 -3.99
CA GLY A 701 7.38 -27.66 -4.14
C GLY A 701 6.87 -28.41 -2.88
N LYS A 702 6.62 -29.72 -3.04
CA LYS A 702 5.92 -30.57 -2.05
C LYS A 702 6.51 -30.60 -0.63
N LYS A 703 7.76 -30.19 -0.44
CA LYS A 703 8.47 -30.22 0.86
C LYS A 703 8.15 -29.03 1.75
N HIS A 704 7.57 -27.96 1.22
CA HIS A 704 7.27 -26.76 1.98
C HIS A 704 5.77 -26.47 1.90
N LYS A 705 5.06 -26.86 2.96
CA LYS A 705 3.61 -26.65 3.12
C LYS A 705 3.38 -25.62 4.20
N VAL A 706 2.75 -24.51 3.83
CA VAL A 706 2.33 -23.47 4.75
C VAL A 706 0.85 -23.24 4.50
N PRO A 707 -0.04 -23.78 5.36
CA PRO A 707 -1.47 -23.49 5.26
C PRO A 707 -1.72 -22.02 5.53
N ALA A 708 -2.75 -21.46 4.90
CA ALA A 708 -3.01 -20.04 4.99
C ALA A 708 -4.47 -19.70 4.71
N VAL A 709 -4.97 -18.66 5.36
CA VAL A 709 -6.30 -18.10 5.18
C VAL A 709 -6.21 -16.58 5.19
N GLY A 710 -6.97 -15.93 4.33
CA GLY A 710 -6.95 -14.47 4.24
C GLY A 710 -8.12 -13.91 3.46
N PHE A 711 -8.17 -12.58 3.40
CA PHE A 711 -9.15 -11.84 2.62
C PHE A 711 -8.54 -10.57 2.04
N SER A 712 -9.26 -10.01 1.08
CA SER A 712 -9.01 -8.71 0.49
C SER A 712 -10.27 -7.85 0.52
N ILE A 713 -10.12 -6.58 0.87
CA ILE A 713 -11.16 -5.55 0.75
C ILE A 713 -10.85 -4.68 -0.48
N GLY A 714 -11.85 -4.46 -1.33
CA GLY A 714 -11.75 -3.52 -2.46
C GLY A 714 -11.99 -2.09 -2.00
N SER A 715 -10.94 -1.39 -1.56
CA SER A 715 -11.08 -0.04 -0.97
C SER A 715 -11.67 1.02 -1.93
N ASP A 716 -11.36 0.96 -3.23
CA ASP A 716 -11.97 1.83 -4.25
C ASP A 716 -13.48 1.66 -4.38
N ARG A 717 -13.97 0.45 -4.12
CA ARG A 717 -15.40 0.17 -4.06
C ARG A 717 -16.02 0.77 -2.79
N LEU A 718 -15.34 0.68 -1.65
CA LEU A 718 -15.80 1.34 -0.42
C LEU A 718 -15.88 2.86 -0.58
N LEU A 719 -14.90 3.49 -1.23
CA LEU A 719 -14.95 4.91 -1.58
C LEU A 719 -16.19 5.23 -2.43
N THR A 720 -16.41 4.44 -3.49
CA THR A 720 -17.55 4.63 -4.39
C THR A 720 -18.89 4.51 -3.63
N ILE A 721 -19.00 3.57 -2.69
CA ILE A 721 -20.18 3.41 -1.83
C ILE A 721 -20.36 4.63 -0.92
N LYS A 722 -19.29 5.13 -0.30
CA LYS A 722 -19.32 6.33 0.56
C LYS A 722 -19.78 7.56 -0.22
N ASP A 723 -19.27 7.75 -1.44
CA ASP A 723 -19.66 8.84 -2.34
C ASP A 723 -21.16 8.75 -2.69
N PHE A 724 -21.63 7.55 -3.01
CA PHE A 724 -23.05 7.32 -3.30
C PHE A 724 -23.95 7.62 -2.10
N GLN A 725 -23.57 7.18 -0.89
CA GLN A 725 -24.31 7.45 0.35
C GLN A 725 -24.38 8.95 0.66
N LYS A 726 -23.26 9.68 0.51
CA LYS A 726 -23.23 11.16 0.63
C LYS A 726 -24.23 11.80 -0.36
N SER A 727 -24.29 11.30 -1.59
CA SER A 727 -25.17 11.85 -2.63
C SER A 727 -26.68 11.67 -2.37
N ILE A 728 -27.07 10.61 -1.63
CA ILE A 728 -28.47 10.40 -1.22
C ILE A 728 -28.83 11.35 -0.08
N GLN A 729 -27.96 11.49 0.92
CA GLN A 729 -28.22 12.37 2.08
C GLN A 729 -28.35 13.86 1.73
N VAL A 730 -27.74 14.31 0.62
CA VAL A 730 -27.88 15.69 0.13
C VAL A 730 -29.21 15.92 -0.62
N LYS A 731 -29.87 14.85 -1.07
CA LYS A 731 -31.12 14.90 -1.84
C LYS A 731 -32.38 14.73 -0.97
N GLU A 732 -32.22 14.21 0.25
CA GLU A 732 -33.26 14.16 1.30
C GLU A 732 -33.21 15.42 2.17
#